data_AF-A0A7Z0J3B0-F1
#
_entry.id   AF-A0A7Z0J3B0-F1
#
_cell.length_a   1.000
_cell.length_b   1.000
_cell.length_c   1.000
_cell.angle_alpha   90.00
_cell.angle_beta   90.00
_cell.angle_gamma   90.00
#
_symmetry.space_group_name_H-M   'P 1'
#
loop_
_entity.id
_entity.type
_entity.pdbx_description
1 polymer ?
#
loop_
_entity_poly.entity_id
_entity_poly.type
_entity_poly.pdbx_seq_one_letter_code
_entity_poly.pdbx_strand_id
1 'polypeptide(L)'
;MAGTVPASAAPEDVSEGLGQFLGGDAAGLNLDAIVELQGAYAENPSGTNPVSANPLSAELLNSVGVDLGGSLQLLGPNGILQLGTVNQFGEATDEGDARAAAGAVSDQGAISVGGSGGFPANADLNLTPLLTGTEAESILSALSLNLGAVSSSAEQIDGGAATTDYDVAGATLNFSSPLVGAIYGDLQTTVEELQTDVAGLSESISGGLASVELGGVATLDSEVTVVPPDLSEVLPAEVIGTSSGVTVDLTSGAVTVDLAALLAANPELPDLNNLGPNSPLLSAGVTAAIADGITQAVTDAVSPVVANLENAIQAASVDVDVTIDALLIGEIAVTLDATVQELLAGEATAVFADDQEGLVEELVSALGLGSPDDLLNSIVNAVTGSLGSAVDGVIDAEDTLDEITGSLAAEVVGPVLTLVNELVAVTVNVQPATGDLGGASTTVRALQIGVLPAAPLATVNLASSTVRGTDVPAIGPSIGVQPSEVEQGSSTTVTGEGFAPEESVTVSIPGVDGGDPVAVETTTNAEGEFEVDLPVPGDYPTGDVQVTAEGAQSQTPATAGLVVLAPGEDGDDDDDDDADAGEFDTAIGVAPSEVEQGSSTTVTGEGFAPEESVTVSIPGVDGGDPVAVETTTNTEGEFEVDLPVPGDYPTGDVQVTAEGAQSQTPATAGLVVLAPGEDGDDDDDDADEAEVDPSLGVEPDSAAPGDEVTIEGDDFVPGSTVDIVITDEDGDVIGTIEDVQVDEDGEFSQDWTVPEGTDPGDLTIIAEDDEGNSAEAILVIVDGTGPDGDDGPDGDNGADGDNGAGGDDDGALDPGVSIDPDAAEPSETVTIEGDDFTPGGTVIIEIVDEGGNTVGTIDDVQVGDDGSFVVDWTLPADLSPGQLVVTATDDAGNAGSGILDVLDRDGAGGVRDGDGDATPAGAGDGSDRSGGLAATGATVATFGVIALVLTLLGAGLYMVSRHRRLAEGE
;
A
#
# COMPACT_ATOMS: atom_id res chain seq x y z
N MET A 1 -25.42 36.86 0.37
CA MET A 1 -25.06 37.08 -1.05
C MET A 1 -24.91 35.69 -1.62
N ALA A 2 -25.65 35.33 -2.66
CA ALA A 2 -25.58 33.99 -3.23
C ALA A 2 -24.22 33.84 -3.93
N GLY A 3 -23.29 33.18 -3.25
CA GLY A 3 -22.04 32.73 -3.85
C GLY A 3 -22.38 31.65 -4.85
N THR A 4 -21.83 31.79 -6.05
CA THR A 4 -21.80 30.75 -7.07
C THR A 4 -21.11 29.53 -6.47
N VAL A 5 -21.86 28.43 -6.36
CA VAL A 5 -21.29 27.08 -6.24
C VAL A 5 -20.25 26.91 -7.35
N PRO A 6 -19.12 26.22 -7.14
CA PRO A 6 -18.29 25.79 -8.27
C PRO A 6 -19.21 25.18 -9.34
N ALA A 7 -18.95 25.53 -10.59
CA ALA A 7 -19.83 25.22 -11.70
C ALA A 7 -20.21 23.75 -11.64
N SER A 8 -21.52 23.47 -11.63
CA SER A 8 -21.97 22.14 -12.01
C SER A 8 -21.38 21.86 -13.37
N ALA A 9 -20.56 20.81 -13.46
CA ALA A 9 -20.05 20.23 -14.68
C ALA A 9 -21.02 20.41 -15.84
N ALA A 10 -20.50 20.81 -17.00
CA ALA A 10 -21.32 20.68 -18.18
C ALA A 10 -21.56 19.18 -18.43
N PRO A 11 -22.78 18.73 -18.76
CA PRO A 11 -23.06 17.31 -19.01
C PRO A 11 -22.23 16.70 -20.15
N GLU A 12 -21.56 17.55 -20.93
CA GLU A 12 -20.65 17.21 -22.02
C GLU A 12 -19.20 16.97 -21.58
N ASP A 13 -18.84 17.18 -20.30
CA ASP A 13 -17.46 17.01 -19.83
C ASP A 13 -17.10 15.54 -19.61
N VAL A 14 -16.10 15.07 -20.36
CA VAL A 14 -15.55 13.70 -20.33
C VAL A 14 -14.51 13.51 -19.22
N SER A 15 -13.85 14.59 -18.78
CA SER A 15 -12.89 14.51 -17.68
C SER A 15 -12.89 15.77 -16.82
N GLU A 16 -12.69 15.59 -15.51
CA GLU A 16 -12.60 16.66 -14.53
C GLU A 16 -11.66 16.33 -13.37
N GLY A 17 -10.80 17.28 -13.01
CA GLY A 17 -9.90 17.19 -11.86
C GLY A 17 -10.02 18.41 -10.94
N LEU A 18 -10.27 18.19 -9.65
CA LEU A 18 -10.36 19.23 -8.62
C LEU A 18 -9.42 18.93 -7.44
N GLY A 19 -8.36 19.71 -7.32
CA GLY A 19 -7.53 19.77 -6.11
C GLY A 19 -7.93 20.95 -5.23
N GLN A 20 -8.42 20.71 -4.02
CA GLN A 20 -8.83 21.77 -3.07
C GLN A 20 -8.24 21.53 -1.68
N PHE A 21 -7.37 22.43 -1.20
CA PHE A 21 -6.71 22.22 0.08
C PHE A 21 -7.62 22.47 1.30
N LEU A 22 -8.54 23.43 1.23
CA LEU A 22 -9.36 23.81 2.38
C LEU A 22 -10.83 23.89 1.99
N GLY A 23 -11.68 23.14 2.69
CA GLY A 23 -13.12 23.09 2.46
C GLY A 23 -13.94 22.76 3.71
N GLY A 24 -15.25 22.54 3.54
CA GLY A 24 -16.17 22.15 4.61
C GLY A 24 -17.05 23.30 5.14
N ASP A 25 -17.42 23.25 6.41
CA ASP A 25 -18.42 24.16 7.01
C ASP A 25 -17.96 24.72 8.36
N ALA A 26 -18.15 26.02 8.59
CA ALA A 26 -17.77 26.69 9.83
C ALA A 26 -18.85 27.67 10.29
N ALA A 27 -19.47 27.44 11.44
CA ALA A 27 -20.57 28.26 11.98
C ALA A 27 -21.70 28.55 10.96
N GLY A 28 -22.00 27.56 10.10
CA GLY A 28 -23.01 27.68 9.03
C GLY A 28 -22.55 28.44 7.78
N LEU A 29 -21.27 28.79 7.69
CA LEU A 29 -20.62 29.24 6.46
C LEU A 29 -19.98 28.04 5.76
N ASN A 30 -20.38 27.80 4.51
CA ASN A 30 -19.70 26.84 3.65
C ASN A 30 -18.38 27.47 3.16
N LEU A 31 -17.27 26.81 3.44
CA LEU A 31 -15.91 27.24 3.11
C LEU A 31 -15.59 27.07 1.62
N ASP A 32 -16.19 26.08 0.97
CA ASP A 32 -16.03 25.79 -0.48
C ASP A 32 -16.58 26.93 -1.35
N ALA A 33 -17.51 27.72 -0.82
CA ALA A 33 -18.08 28.89 -1.49
C ALA A 33 -17.22 30.17 -1.36
N ILE A 34 -16.09 30.13 -0.65
CA ILE A 34 -15.18 31.27 -0.48
C ILE A 34 -14.23 31.34 -1.67
N VAL A 35 -14.30 32.43 -2.43
CA VAL A 35 -13.53 32.62 -3.67
C VAL A 35 -12.02 32.53 -3.44
N GLU A 36 -11.52 33.08 -2.33
CA GLU A 36 -10.10 33.03 -1.96
C GLU A 36 -9.59 31.62 -1.61
N LEU A 37 -10.49 30.66 -1.37
CA LEU A 37 -10.16 29.27 -1.01
C LEU A 37 -10.44 28.28 -2.15
N GLN A 38 -10.84 28.76 -3.33
CA GLN A 38 -11.14 27.87 -4.46
C GLN A 38 -9.92 27.03 -4.87
N GLY A 39 -10.22 25.76 -5.17
CA GLY A 39 -9.25 24.78 -5.64
C GLY A 39 -8.72 25.05 -7.05
N ALA A 40 -7.78 24.22 -7.47
CA ALA A 40 -7.40 24.08 -8.87
C ALA A 40 -8.39 23.12 -9.55
N TYR A 41 -9.23 23.66 -10.42
CA TYR A 41 -10.23 22.91 -11.18
C TYR A 41 -9.86 22.90 -12.67
N ALA A 42 -9.84 21.71 -13.26
CA ALA A 42 -9.67 21.43 -14.69
C ALA A 42 -10.87 20.61 -15.18
N GLU A 43 -11.38 20.92 -16.38
CA GLU A 43 -12.62 20.31 -16.93
C GLU A 43 -12.55 20.29 -18.47
N ASN A 44 -12.78 19.13 -19.10
CA ASN A 44 -12.71 18.92 -20.55
C ASN A 44 -14.03 18.41 -21.12
N PRO A 45 -14.60 19.01 -22.18
CA PRO A 45 -14.08 20.12 -22.99
C PRO A 45 -14.54 21.53 -22.57
N SER A 46 -15.39 21.66 -21.56
CA SER A 46 -16.12 22.91 -21.30
C SER A 46 -15.28 24.04 -20.68
N GLY A 47 -14.08 23.76 -20.15
CA GLY A 47 -13.31 24.73 -19.37
C GLY A 47 -11.79 24.69 -19.53
N THR A 48 -11.07 24.73 -18.41
CA THR A 48 -9.61 25.01 -18.38
C THR A 48 -8.82 23.72 -18.55
N ASN A 49 -8.43 23.44 -19.80
CA ASN A 49 -7.67 22.24 -20.19
C ASN A 49 -6.22 22.55 -20.59
N PRO A 50 -5.30 21.57 -20.47
CA PRO A 50 -5.48 20.29 -19.78
C PRO A 50 -5.19 20.37 -18.28
N VAL A 51 -4.51 21.43 -17.80
CA VAL A 51 -3.99 21.50 -16.42
C VAL A 51 -4.34 22.83 -15.76
N SER A 52 -4.69 22.75 -14.48
CA SER A 52 -4.95 23.86 -13.56
C SER A 52 -4.07 23.71 -12.32
N ALA A 53 -3.36 24.77 -11.94
CA ALA A 53 -2.53 24.80 -10.73
C ALA A 53 -2.75 26.11 -9.96
N ASN A 54 -2.92 26.01 -8.64
CA ASN A 54 -3.24 27.16 -7.80
C ASN A 54 -2.49 27.12 -6.45
N PRO A 55 -1.28 27.72 -6.38
CA PRO A 55 -0.56 27.84 -5.12
C PRO A 55 -1.21 28.88 -4.20
N LEU A 56 -1.54 28.49 -2.97
CA LEU A 56 -2.10 29.39 -1.95
C LEU A 56 -1.05 29.73 -0.89
N SER A 57 -0.75 31.02 -0.77
CA SER A 57 0.17 31.51 0.26
C SER A 57 -0.46 31.42 1.66
N ALA A 58 0.36 31.09 2.67
CA ALA A 58 -0.07 31.14 4.08
C ALA A 58 -0.64 32.50 4.47
N GLU A 59 -0.11 33.61 3.94
CA GLU A 59 -0.64 34.95 4.22
C GLU A 59 -2.08 35.11 3.72
N LEU A 60 -2.40 34.59 2.53
CA LEU A 60 -3.74 34.63 1.97
C LEU A 60 -4.69 33.73 2.77
N LEU A 61 -4.32 32.45 2.97
CA LEU A 61 -5.12 31.47 3.72
C LEU A 61 -5.48 31.97 5.13
N ASN A 62 -4.49 32.47 5.87
CA ASN A 62 -4.68 32.95 7.24
C ASN A 62 -5.21 34.40 7.31
N SER A 63 -5.49 35.05 6.18
CA SER A 63 -6.15 36.37 6.15
C SER A 63 -7.67 36.28 6.02
N VAL A 64 -8.19 35.13 5.55
CA VAL A 64 -9.63 34.89 5.43
C VAL A 64 -10.22 34.82 6.83
N GLY A 65 -10.90 35.88 7.27
CA GLY A 65 -11.50 35.94 8.60
C GLY A 65 -12.79 35.13 8.67
N VAL A 66 -12.71 33.87 9.07
CA VAL A 66 -13.88 33.01 9.29
C VAL A 66 -14.26 33.08 10.78
N ASP A 67 -15.38 33.75 11.07
CA ASP A 67 -15.87 33.95 12.44
C ASP A 67 -16.68 32.74 12.91
N LEU A 68 -16.30 32.15 14.06
CA LEU A 68 -17.04 31.04 14.69
C LEU A 68 -18.04 31.53 15.75
N GLY A 69 -18.13 32.84 15.97
CA GLY A 69 -18.98 33.47 16.96
C GLY A 69 -18.24 33.82 18.24
N GLY A 70 -18.75 34.83 18.93
CA GLY A 70 -18.11 35.37 20.13
C GLY A 70 -16.82 36.13 19.78
N SER A 71 -15.69 35.70 20.36
CA SER A 71 -14.35 36.21 20.03
C SER A 71 -13.50 35.18 19.27
N LEU A 72 -14.08 34.05 18.87
CA LEU A 72 -13.38 32.93 18.25
C LEU A 72 -13.43 33.04 16.73
N GLN A 73 -12.29 32.81 16.08
CA GLN A 73 -12.17 32.75 14.63
C GLN A 73 -11.63 31.37 14.25
N LEU A 74 -12.10 30.78 13.16
CA LEU A 74 -11.50 29.58 12.58
C LEU A 74 -10.18 29.94 11.92
N LEU A 75 -10.24 30.86 10.95
CA LEU A 75 -9.11 31.40 10.20
C LEU A 75 -8.96 32.90 10.48
N GLY A 76 -7.75 33.43 10.33
CA GLY A 76 -7.44 34.82 10.62
C GLY A 76 -6.15 34.96 11.44
N PRO A 77 -5.70 36.20 11.73
CA PRO A 77 -4.49 36.45 12.53
C PRO A 77 -4.53 35.89 13.96
N ASN A 78 -5.72 35.55 14.46
CA ASN A 78 -5.94 34.88 15.74
C ASN A 78 -6.96 33.75 15.57
N GLY A 79 -6.95 33.09 14.40
CA GLY A 79 -7.76 31.90 14.17
C GLY A 79 -7.36 30.77 15.11
N ILE A 80 -8.23 29.79 15.31
CA ILE A 80 -7.85 28.53 15.95
C ILE A 80 -7.09 27.62 14.98
N LEU A 81 -7.26 27.79 13.67
CA LEU A 81 -6.54 27.04 12.65
C LEU A 81 -5.54 27.98 11.95
N GLN A 82 -4.26 27.61 11.96
CA GLN A 82 -3.21 28.22 11.17
C GLN A 82 -2.75 27.24 10.11
N LEU A 83 -2.67 27.68 8.86
CA LEU A 83 -2.26 26.84 7.73
C LEU A 83 -0.94 27.31 7.11
N GLY A 84 -0.12 26.35 6.69
CA GLY A 84 1.07 26.59 5.87
C GLY A 84 0.73 26.98 4.44
N THR A 85 1.75 27.32 3.65
CA THR A 85 1.61 27.48 2.20
C THR A 85 1.34 26.11 1.58
N VAL A 86 0.44 26.07 0.60
CA VAL A 86 0.01 24.83 -0.06
C VAL A 86 -0.01 24.98 -1.58
N ASN A 87 -0.04 23.85 -2.25
CA ASN A 87 -0.32 23.78 -3.67
C ASN A 87 -1.60 23.00 -3.94
N GLN A 88 -2.17 23.23 -5.12
CA GLN A 88 -3.38 22.58 -5.59
C GLN A 88 -3.22 22.34 -7.09
N PHE A 89 -3.61 21.15 -7.54
CA PHE A 89 -3.43 20.68 -8.91
C PHE A 89 -4.69 19.95 -9.38
N GLY A 90 -5.06 20.18 -10.64
CA GLY A 90 -6.09 19.44 -11.35
C GLY A 90 -5.72 19.31 -12.83
N GLU A 91 -6.00 18.16 -13.43
CA GLU A 91 -5.77 17.83 -14.83
C GLU A 91 -6.98 17.10 -15.40
N ALA A 92 -7.33 17.42 -16.65
CA ALA A 92 -8.46 16.88 -17.40
C ALA A 92 -8.08 16.81 -18.89
N THR A 93 -7.98 15.60 -19.46
CA THR A 93 -7.61 15.37 -20.87
C THR A 93 -8.83 15.09 -21.75
N ASP A 94 -8.67 15.21 -23.06
CA ASP A 94 -9.71 14.90 -24.05
C ASP A 94 -9.91 13.39 -24.24
N GLU A 95 -8.94 12.58 -23.80
CA GLU A 95 -8.99 11.12 -23.74
C GLU A 95 -9.78 10.60 -22.52
N GLY A 96 -10.28 11.48 -21.65
CA GLY A 96 -11.08 11.10 -20.49
C GLY A 96 -10.29 10.98 -19.18
N ASP A 97 -8.97 11.15 -19.21
CA ASP A 97 -8.12 11.09 -18.02
C ASP A 97 -8.32 12.30 -17.11
N ALA A 98 -8.35 12.03 -15.81
CA ALA A 98 -8.45 13.03 -14.76
C ALA A 98 -7.44 12.78 -13.64
N ARG A 99 -6.74 13.84 -13.22
CA ARG A 99 -5.87 13.82 -12.03
C ARG A 99 -6.15 15.01 -11.13
N ALA A 100 -6.07 14.83 -9.84
CA ALA A 100 -6.22 15.88 -8.85
C ALA A 100 -5.28 15.68 -7.68
N ALA A 101 -4.74 16.77 -7.14
CA ALA A 101 -3.91 16.71 -5.94
C ALA A 101 -3.99 18.01 -5.12
N ALA A 102 -3.85 17.92 -3.81
CA ALA A 102 -3.87 19.09 -2.93
C ALA A 102 -2.93 18.94 -1.74
N GLY A 103 -2.36 20.07 -1.27
CA GLY A 103 -1.55 20.14 -0.06
C GLY A 103 -0.04 20.23 -0.32
N ALA A 104 0.73 19.31 0.27
CA ALA A 104 2.18 19.17 0.14
C ALA A 104 2.63 18.62 -1.24
N VAL A 105 1.98 19.07 -2.31
CA VAL A 105 2.12 18.52 -3.66
C VAL A 105 2.95 19.45 -4.56
N SER A 106 3.60 18.86 -5.57
CA SER A 106 4.32 19.62 -6.60
C SER A 106 3.36 20.31 -7.59
N ASP A 107 3.88 21.15 -8.48
CA ASP A 107 3.10 21.76 -9.58
C ASP A 107 2.65 20.72 -10.63
N GLN A 108 3.06 19.46 -10.48
CA GLN A 108 2.67 18.32 -11.32
C GLN A 108 1.80 17.32 -10.56
N GLY A 109 1.24 17.71 -9.41
CA GLY A 109 0.32 16.86 -8.64
C GLY A 109 0.99 15.76 -7.80
N ALA A 110 2.27 15.46 -7.99
CA ALA A 110 2.95 14.45 -7.18
C ALA A 110 3.04 14.83 -5.69
N ILE A 111 2.71 13.87 -4.80
CA ILE A 111 2.87 13.98 -3.34
C ILE A 111 4.36 14.00 -2.99
N SER A 112 4.76 14.89 -2.08
CA SER A 112 6.11 14.93 -1.54
C SER A 112 6.06 14.65 -0.04
N VAL A 113 6.46 13.44 0.36
CA VAL A 113 6.62 13.05 1.77
C VAL A 113 7.48 14.07 2.52
N GLY A 114 6.91 14.71 3.56
CA GLY A 114 7.55 15.77 4.35
C GLY A 114 7.46 17.19 3.77
N GLY A 115 6.78 17.37 2.64
CA GLY A 115 6.56 18.64 1.96
C GLY A 115 7.77 19.18 1.20
N SER A 116 7.51 19.82 0.05
CA SER A 116 8.55 20.58 -0.65
C SER A 116 8.86 21.86 0.14
N GLY A 117 10.09 22.37 0.08
CA GLY A 117 10.46 23.62 0.76
C GLY A 117 9.64 24.85 0.35
N GLY A 118 8.84 24.76 -0.73
CA GLY A 118 7.88 25.77 -1.16
C GLY A 118 6.47 25.60 -0.57
N PHE A 119 6.03 24.36 -0.32
CA PHE A 119 4.66 24.01 0.07
C PHE A 119 4.67 23.04 1.26
N PRO A 120 4.93 23.53 2.49
CA PRO A 120 4.99 22.69 3.67
C PRO A 120 3.63 22.11 4.09
N ALA A 121 2.50 22.73 3.70
CA ALA A 121 1.15 22.26 3.99
C ALA A 121 0.86 21.78 5.44
N ASN A 122 1.52 22.39 6.41
CA ASN A 122 1.27 22.14 7.83
C ASN A 122 -0.07 22.77 8.27
N ALA A 123 -0.68 22.20 9.30
CA ALA A 123 -1.87 22.75 9.93
C ALA A 123 -1.73 22.73 11.46
N ASP A 124 -1.80 23.91 12.08
CA ASP A 124 -1.77 24.06 13.54
C ASP A 124 -3.16 24.46 14.04
N LEU A 125 -3.79 23.56 14.80
CA LEU A 125 -5.08 23.74 15.41
C LEU A 125 -4.93 24.01 16.92
N ASN A 126 -5.24 25.21 17.37
CA ASN A 126 -5.21 25.63 18.78
C ASN A 126 -6.63 25.71 19.37
N LEU A 127 -6.97 24.75 20.22
CA LEU A 127 -8.29 24.61 20.85
C LEU A 127 -8.35 25.23 22.25
N THR A 128 -7.23 25.72 22.78
CA THR A 128 -7.14 26.40 24.08
C THR A 128 -8.21 27.49 24.29
N PRO A 129 -8.55 28.32 23.29
CA PRO A 129 -9.61 29.33 23.45
C PRO A 129 -11.01 28.75 23.75
N LEU A 130 -11.28 27.48 23.42
CA LEU A 130 -12.55 26.80 23.73
C LEU A 130 -12.66 26.40 25.21
N LEU A 131 -11.52 26.23 25.88
CA LEU A 131 -11.44 25.82 27.29
C LEU A 131 -11.61 27.01 28.25
N THR A 132 -11.20 28.21 27.83
CA THR A 132 -11.09 29.39 28.70
C THR A 132 -12.45 29.78 29.31
N GLY A 133 -12.54 29.81 30.64
CA GLY A 133 -13.75 30.21 31.36
C GLY A 133 -14.82 29.12 31.44
N THR A 134 -14.46 27.87 31.16
CA THR A 134 -15.33 26.68 31.32
C THR A 134 -14.90 25.85 32.53
N GLU A 135 -15.73 24.88 32.93
CA GLU A 135 -15.34 23.90 33.97
C GLU A 135 -14.26 22.91 33.47
N ALA A 136 -14.09 22.79 32.14
CA ALA A 136 -13.07 21.95 31.53
C ALA A 136 -11.64 22.47 31.78
N GLU A 137 -11.47 23.77 32.08
CA GLU A 137 -10.17 24.41 32.32
C GLU A 137 -9.40 23.81 33.51
N SER A 138 -10.11 23.21 34.48
CA SER A 138 -9.45 22.51 35.61
C SER A 138 -8.91 21.13 35.25
N ILE A 139 -9.37 20.54 34.14
CA ILE A 139 -8.91 19.24 33.63
C ILE A 139 -7.85 19.47 32.55
N LEU A 140 -8.13 20.40 31.63
CA LEU A 140 -7.28 20.74 30.49
C LEU A 140 -7.19 22.26 30.37
N SER A 141 -5.99 22.80 30.50
CA SER A 141 -5.73 24.25 30.44
C SER A 141 -5.25 24.73 29.08
N ALA A 142 -4.68 23.84 28.27
CA ALA A 142 -4.27 24.09 26.89
C ALA A 142 -4.43 22.83 26.05
N LEU A 143 -4.78 23.00 24.77
CA LEU A 143 -4.91 21.93 23.79
C LEU A 143 -4.59 22.46 22.40
N SER A 144 -3.72 21.76 21.68
CA SER A 144 -3.43 22.01 20.27
C SER A 144 -3.02 20.74 19.55
N LEU A 145 -3.34 20.66 18.27
CA LEU A 145 -2.93 19.58 17.36
C LEU A 145 -2.14 20.21 16.21
N ASN A 146 -0.95 19.69 15.94
CA ASN A 146 -0.08 20.15 14.86
C ASN A 146 0.03 19.01 13.84
N LEU A 147 -0.27 19.28 12.58
CA LEU A 147 -0.22 18.33 11.48
C LEU A 147 0.87 18.78 10.50
N GLY A 148 1.70 17.84 10.06
CA GLY A 148 2.81 18.05 9.15
C GLY A 148 2.48 17.61 7.73
N ALA A 149 2.80 18.45 6.74
CA ALA A 149 2.75 18.17 5.30
C ALA A 149 1.57 17.29 4.86
N VAL A 150 0.36 17.82 5.04
CA VAL A 150 -0.87 17.13 4.68
C VAL A 150 -1.07 17.17 3.16
N SER A 151 -1.33 16.02 2.54
CA SER A 151 -1.61 15.92 1.10
C SER A 151 -2.54 14.78 0.71
N SER A 152 -3.18 14.92 -0.45
CA SER A 152 -3.91 13.86 -1.13
C SER A 152 -3.73 13.93 -2.63
N SER A 153 -3.98 12.82 -3.31
CA SER A 153 -4.09 12.73 -4.75
C SER A 153 -5.17 11.73 -5.17
N ALA A 154 -5.80 12.00 -6.30
CA ALA A 154 -6.72 11.08 -6.96
C ALA A 154 -6.42 11.07 -8.45
N GLU A 155 -6.56 9.92 -9.07
CA GLU A 155 -6.29 9.70 -10.48
C GLU A 155 -7.32 8.73 -11.06
N GLN A 156 -7.80 9.01 -12.26
CA GLN A 156 -8.68 8.13 -13.02
C GLN A 156 -8.25 8.21 -14.48
N ILE A 157 -7.74 7.09 -15.00
CA ILE A 157 -7.15 6.97 -16.35
C ILE A 157 -7.96 5.98 -17.15
N ASP A 158 -8.13 6.24 -18.45
CA ASP A 158 -8.82 5.37 -19.41
C ASP A 158 -10.23 4.94 -18.93
N GLY A 159 -10.92 5.80 -18.19
CA GLY A 159 -12.25 5.50 -17.62
C GLY A 159 -12.32 4.40 -16.56
N GLY A 160 -11.17 3.86 -16.12
CA GLY A 160 -11.08 2.83 -15.08
C GLY A 160 -11.51 3.33 -13.69
N ALA A 161 -11.37 2.47 -12.68
CA ALA A 161 -11.62 2.86 -11.28
C ALA A 161 -10.62 3.93 -10.82
N ALA A 162 -11.11 4.92 -10.06
CA ALA A 162 -10.23 5.97 -9.56
C ALA A 162 -9.30 5.43 -8.47
N THR A 163 -8.00 5.65 -8.62
CA THR A 163 -6.99 5.41 -7.58
C THR A 163 -6.85 6.64 -6.69
N THR A 164 -6.63 6.42 -5.40
CA THR A 164 -6.54 7.50 -4.42
C THR A 164 -5.41 7.28 -3.45
N ASP A 165 -4.76 8.36 -3.03
CA ASP A 165 -3.67 8.32 -2.07
C ASP A 165 -3.74 9.55 -1.13
N TYR A 166 -3.18 9.40 0.06
CA TYR A 166 -3.05 10.47 1.04
C TYR A 166 -1.77 10.32 1.86
N ASP A 167 -1.26 11.46 2.34
CA ASP A 167 -0.07 11.49 3.20
C ASP A 167 -0.22 12.56 4.29
N VAL A 168 0.22 12.19 5.49
CA VAL A 168 0.36 13.04 6.66
C VAL A 168 1.73 12.78 7.27
N ALA A 169 2.70 13.66 7.00
CA ALA A 169 4.08 13.46 7.44
C ALA A 169 4.29 13.44 8.97
N GLY A 170 3.31 13.93 9.73
CA GLY A 170 3.34 13.80 11.19
C GLY A 170 2.13 14.44 11.86
N ALA A 171 1.80 13.97 13.06
CA ALA A 171 0.74 14.53 13.87
C ALA A 171 1.17 14.59 15.34
N THR A 172 1.20 15.80 15.92
CA THR A 172 1.60 16.00 17.32
C THR A 172 0.48 16.65 18.11
N LEU A 173 -0.08 15.90 19.05
CA LEU A 173 -1.07 16.37 20.02
C LEU A 173 -0.34 16.95 21.24
N ASN A 174 -0.62 18.21 21.55
CA ASN A 174 -0.03 18.92 22.67
C ASN A 174 -1.13 19.41 23.60
N PHE A 175 -1.01 19.13 24.89
CA PHE A 175 -1.95 19.63 25.88
C PHE A 175 -1.29 19.88 27.23
N SER A 176 -1.94 20.67 28.08
CA SER A 176 -1.48 20.88 29.45
C SER A 176 -2.61 20.64 30.42
N SER A 177 -2.41 19.74 31.38
CA SER A 177 -3.39 19.37 32.39
C SER A 177 -2.93 19.78 33.79
N PRO A 178 -3.73 20.59 34.51
CA PRO A 178 -3.48 20.86 35.92
C PRO A 178 -3.48 19.61 36.79
N LEU A 179 -4.20 18.55 36.38
CA LEU A 179 -4.23 17.27 37.09
C LEU A 179 -2.88 16.54 36.99
N VAL A 180 -2.24 16.56 35.81
CA VAL A 180 -0.88 16.02 35.64
C VAL A 180 0.13 16.83 36.47
N GLY A 181 -0.01 18.15 36.51
CA GLY A 181 0.85 19.01 37.33
C GLY A 181 0.67 18.80 38.85
N ALA A 182 -0.51 18.35 39.29
CA ALA A 182 -0.78 18.08 40.70
C ALA A 182 0.07 16.93 41.25
N ILE A 183 0.46 15.97 40.40
CA ILE A 183 1.33 14.84 40.73
C ILE A 183 2.67 15.31 41.31
N TYR A 184 3.27 16.37 40.76
CA TYR A 184 4.50 16.95 41.31
C TYR A 184 4.26 17.65 42.66
N GLY A 185 3.06 18.18 42.89
CA GLY A 185 2.64 18.69 44.20
C GLY A 185 2.52 17.58 45.25
N ASP A 186 1.96 16.44 44.86
CA ASP A 186 1.84 15.27 45.71
C ASP A 186 3.22 14.70 46.04
N LEU A 187 4.10 14.57 45.04
CA LEU A 187 5.50 14.16 45.24
C LEU A 187 6.25 15.07 46.23
N GLN A 188 6.08 16.40 46.13
CA GLN A 188 6.68 17.33 47.10
C GLN A 188 6.12 17.12 48.51
N THR A 189 4.82 16.84 48.64
CA THR A 189 4.18 16.56 49.92
C THR A 189 4.74 15.27 50.53
N THR A 190 4.87 14.20 49.73
CA THR A 190 5.51 12.95 50.14
C THR A 190 6.96 13.19 50.58
N VAL A 191 7.73 14.01 49.87
CA VAL A 191 9.11 14.34 50.27
C VAL A 191 9.17 15.12 51.58
N GLU A 192 8.23 16.02 51.85
CA GLU A 192 8.15 16.74 53.14
C GLU A 192 7.80 15.80 54.31
N GLU A 193 6.89 14.85 54.09
CA GLU A 193 6.53 13.82 55.06
C GLU A 193 7.73 12.91 55.34
N LEU A 194 8.39 12.44 54.27
CA LEU A 194 9.60 11.63 54.32
C LEU A 194 10.74 12.32 55.09
N GLN A 195 10.96 13.62 54.85
CA GLN A 195 11.95 14.42 55.56
C GLN A 195 11.67 14.45 57.07
N THR A 196 10.40 14.49 57.47
CA THR A 196 9.96 14.47 58.87
C THR A 196 10.24 13.12 59.50
N ASP A 197 9.97 12.03 58.80
CA ASP A 197 10.18 10.68 59.32
C ASP A 197 11.67 10.34 59.47
N VAL A 198 12.51 10.73 58.52
CA VAL A 198 13.98 10.55 58.61
C VAL A 198 14.53 11.34 59.80
N ALA A 199 14.03 12.54 60.07
CA ALA A 199 14.41 13.31 61.26
C ALA A 199 13.97 12.62 62.57
N GLY A 200 12.84 11.89 62.54
CA GLY A 200 12.31 11.10 63.66
C GLY A 200 13.09 9.83 63.99
N LEU A 201 13.96 9.34 63.10
CA LEU A 201 14.76 8.12 63.31
C LEU A 201 15.60 8.18 64.60
N SER A 202 16.10 9.36 64.97
CA SER A 202 16.86 9.57 66.20
C SER A 202 16.06 9.19 67.47
N GLU A 203 14.78 9.55 67.51
CA GLU A 203 13.87 9.19 68.61
C GLU A 203 13.59 7.70 68.62
N SER A 204 13.35 7.08 67.46
CA SER A 204 13.13 5.65 67.32
C SER A 204 14.30 4.81 67.81
N ILE A 205 15.53 5.17 67.42
CA ILE A 205 16.76 4.48 67.86
C ILE A 205 16.96 4.64 69.37
N SER A 206 16.78 5.86 69.92
CA SER A 206 16.94 6.09 71.37
C SER A 206 15.92 5.31 72.21
N GLY A 207 14.66 5.20 71.75
CA GLY A 207 13.65 4.37 72.37
C GLY A 207 14.00 2.88 72.33
N GLY A 208 14.58 2.43 71.22
CA GLY A 208 15.11 1.08 71.05
C GLY A 208 16.24 0.74 72.03
N LEU A 209 17.24 1.61 72.14
CA LEU A 209 18.37 1.45 73.07
C LEU A 209 17.92 1.44 74.53
N ALA A 210 16.92 2.25 74.89
CA ALA A 210 16.35 2.27 76.24
C ALA A 210 15.68 0.93 76.63
N SER A 211 15.35 0.07 75.66
CA SER A 211 14.78 -1.26 75.91
C SER A 211 15.82 -2.35 76.21
N VAL A 212 17.12 -2.05 76.06
CA VAL A 212 18.21 -3.00 76.32
C VAL A 212 18.35 -3.26 77.83
N GLU A 213 18.01 -4.47 78.29
CA GLU A 213 18.14 -4.86 79.70
C GLU A 213 19.53 -5.43 80.04
N LEU A 214 20.30 -4.71 80.85
CA LEU A 214 21.60 -5.17 81.37
C LEU A 214 21.49 -5.93 82.71
N GLY A 215 20.43 -6.73 82.90
CA GLY A 215 20.28 -7.65 84.03
C GLY A 215 20.31 -7.04 85.44
N GLY A 216 20.15 -5.72 85.56
CA GLY A 216 20.25 -4.96 86.83
C GLY A 216 21.68 -4.78 87.35
N VAL A 217 22.70 -5.17 86.58
CA VAL A 217 24.12 -4.95 86.92
C VAL A 217 24.68 -3.63 86.36
N ALA A 218 24.02 -3.07 85.33
CA ALA A 218 24.35 -1.77 84.76
C ALA A 218 23.09 -1.04 84.29
N THR A 219 23.20 0.28 84.12
CA THR A 219 22.20 1.11 83.41
C THR A 219 22.81 1.66 82.13
N LEU A 220 21.99 1.77 81.09
CA LEU A 220 22.38 2.29 79.79
C LEU A 220 21.70 3.65 79.58
N ASP A 221 22.50 4.65 79.23
CA ASP A 221 22.07 5.96 78.76
C ASP A 221 22.64 6.16 77.36
N SER A 222 21.91 6.81 76.46
CA SER A 222 22.34 6.97 75.07
C SER A 222 21.97 8.34 74.53
N GLU A 223 22.91 8.98 73.85
CA GLU A 223 22.70 10.15 73.01
C GLU A 223 22.76 9.71 71.54
N VAL A 224 21.67 9.94 70.81
CA VAL A 224 21.55 9.56 69.39
C VAL A 224 21.41 10.83 68.57
N THR A 225 22.24 10.97 67.55
CA THR A 225 22.16 12.03 66.56
C THR A 225 22.03 11.40 65.18
N VAL A 226 20.94 11.72 64.48
CA VAL A 226 20.80 11.43 63.05
C VAL A 226 20.91 12.76 62.33
N VAL A 227 21.78 12.85 61.32
CA VAL A 227 21.90 14.03 60.46
C VAL A 227 21.17 13.71 59.16
N PRO A 228 19.89 14.10 59.03
CA PRO A 228 19.16 13.84 57.80
C PRO A 228 19.74 14.70 56.67
N PRO A 229 19.82 14.16 55.43
CA PRO A 229 20.03 15.00 54.25
C PRO A 229 18.83 15.95 54.05
N ASP A 230 19.02 16.98 53.23
CA ASP A 230 17.91 17.80 52.72
C ASP A 230 17.31 17.12 51.49
N LEU A 231 16.21 16.40 51.68
CA LEU A 231 15.54 15.65 50.61
C LEU A 231 14.91 16.57 49.56
N SER A 232 14.62 17.83 49.90
CA SER A 232 14.10 18.79 48.93
C SER A 232 15.15 19.20 47.90
N GLU A 233 16.43 19.16 48.25
CA GLU A 233 17.54 19.40 47.31
C GLU A 233 17.80 18.21 46.37
N VAL A 234 17.21 17.04 46.66
CA VAL A 234 17.32 15.82 45.84
C VAL A 234 16.34 15.85 44.66
N LEU A 235 15.22 16.58 44.80
CA LEU A 235 14.25 16.74 43.72
C LEU A 235 14.87 17.54 42.55
N PRO A 236 14.79 17.04 41.31
CA PRO A 236 15.26 17.79 40.15
C PRO A 236 14.34 19.00 39.89
N ALA A 237 14.91 20.03 39.26
CA ALA A 237 14.17 21.26 38.93
C ALA A 237 13.06 21.03 37.89
N GLU A 238 13.23 20.02 37.04
CA GLU A 238 12.27 19.57 36.03
C GLU A 238 12.17 18.05 36.15
N VAL A 239 10.93 17.53 36.20
CA VAL A 239 10.62 16.11 36.25
C VAL A 239 9.92 15.77 34.95
N ILE A 240 10.68 15.26 33.99
CA ILE A 240 10.23 14.97 32.64
C ILE A 240 10.40 13.49 32.37
N GLY A 241 9.32 12.85 31.93
CA GLY A 241 9.30 11.47 31.48
C GLY A 241 9.03 11.37 29.99
N THR A 242 9.57 10.34 29.35
CA THR A 242 9.38 10.08 27.92
C THR A 242 9.19 8.59 27.70
N SER A 243 8.10 8.21 27.04
CA SER A 243 7.81 6.83 26.67
C SER A 243 7.06 6.77 25.35
N SER A 244 7.49 5.93 24.40
CA SER A 244 6.77 5.61 23.16
C SER A 244 6.12 6.82 22.44
N GLY A 245 6.89 7.88 22.17
CA GLY A 245 6.37 9.08 21.49
C GLY A 245 5.59 10.05 22.39
N VAL A 246 5.36 9.70 23.66
CA VAL A 246 4.75 10.56 24.68
C VAL A 246 5.84 11.19 25.55
N THR A 247 5.75 12.50 25.76
CA THR A 247 6.57 13.27 26.70
C THR A 247 5.68 13.95 27.72
N VAL A 248 5.96 13.76 29.00
CA VAL A 248 5.21 14.35 30.12
C VAL A 248 6.15 15.17 30.98
N ASP A 249 5.82 16.44 31.18
CA ASP A 249 6.46 17.31 32.16
C ASP A 249 5.53 17.48 33.36
N LEU A 250 5.88 16.84 34.48
CA LEU A 250 5.10 16.90 35.71
C LEU A 250 5.16 18.27 36.40
N THR A 251 6.16 19.10 36.10
CA THR A 251 6.30 20.42 36.73
C THR A 251 5.39 21.47 36.11
N SER A 252 5.16 21.38 34.79
CA SER A 252 4.24 22.26 34.07
C SER A 252 2.88 21.63 33.79
N GLY A 253 2.76 20.30 33.92
CA GLY A 253 1.59 19.53 33.50
C GLY A 253 1.44 19.41 31.99
N ALA A 254 2.49 19.75 31.22
CA ALA A 254 2.48 19.66 29.76
C ALA A 254 2.70 18.21 29.29
N VAL A 255 1.92 17.81 28.29
CA VAL A 255 2.01 16.51 27.63
C VAL A 255 2.09 16.74 26.12
N THR A 256 3.07 16.09 25.50
CA THR A 256 3.26 16.08 24.05
C THR A 256 3.19 14.63 23.58
N VAL A 257 2.35 14.36 22.60
CA VAL A 257 2.18 13.04 21.99
C VAL A 257 2.52 13.18 20.51
N ASP A 258 3.63 12.59 20.09
CA ASP A 258 3.95 12.36 18.68
C ASP A 258 3.25 11.08 18.24
N LEU A 259 2.16 11.22 17.48
CA LEU A 259 1.33 10.09 17.07
C LEU A 259 2.07 9.15 16.12
N ALA A 260 2.94 9.66 15.24
CA ALA A 260 3.71 8.80 14.35
C ALA A 260 4.70 7.94 15.16
N ALA A 261 5.41 8.54 16.12
CA ALA A 261 6.30 7.80 17.01
C ALA A 261 5.55 6.83 17.94
N LEU A 262 4.34 7.19 18.39
CA LEU A 262 3.48 6.32 19.19
C LEU A 262 3.00 5.12 18.39
N LEU A 263 2.48 5.32 17.18
CA LEU A 263 2.01 4.24 16.31
C LEU A 263 3.17 3.30 15.93
N ALA A 264 4.33 3.84 15.58
CA ALA A 264 5.53 3.04 15.31
C ALA A 264 6.01 2.20 16.50
N ALA A 265 5.69 2.61 17.74
CA ALA A 265 6.00 1.85 18.95
C ALA A 265 4.94 0.79 19.30
N ASN A 266 3.79 0.79 18.62
CA ASN A 266 2.66 -0.11 18.85
C ASN A 266 2.28 -0.82 17.53
N PRO A 267 2.99 -1.91 17.16
CA PRO A 267 2.84 -2.53 15.83
C PRO A 267 1.46 -3.14 15.56
N GLU A 268 0.62 -3.32 16.59
CA GLU A 268 -0.78 -3.75 16.44
C GLU A 268 -1.69 -2.62 15.89
N LEU A 269 -1.21 -1.37 15.89
CA LEU A 269 -1.93 -0.22 15.36
C LEU A 269 -1.39 0.15 13.96
N PRO A 270 -2.27 0.50 13.01
CA PRO A 270 -1.86 0.93 11.68
C PRO A 270 -1.08 2.25 11.72
N ASP A 271 -0.15 2.41 10.78
CA ASP A 271 0.58 3.67 10.58
C ASP A 271 -0.37 4.78 10.09
N LEU A 272 0.03 6.04 10.29
CA LEU A 272 -0.74 7.23 9.98
C LEU A 272 -1.19 7.31 8.51
N ASN A 273 -0.40 6.75 7.60
CA ASN A 273 -0.66 6.69 6.17
C ASN A 273 -1.19 5.33 5.68
N ASN A 274 -1.45 4.39 6.59
CA ASN A 274 -2.02 3.08 6.27
C ASN A 274 -3.36 2.84 6.99
N LEU A 275 -4.04 3.93 7.34
CA LEU A 275 -5.40 3.91 7.88
C LEU A 275 -6.42 3.76 6.74
N GLY A 276 -7.36 2.83 6.92
CA GLY A 276 -8.44 2.59 5.95
C GLY A 276 -9.38 3.81 5.81
N PRO A 277 -10.27 3.80 4.80
CA PRO A 277 -11.17 4.92 4.53
C PRO A 277 -12.00 5.35 5.75
N ASN A 278 -12.10 6.67 5.95
CA ASN A 278 -12.91 7.30 7.00
C ASN A 278 -12.52 6.91 8.44
N SER A 279 -11.23 6.62 8.68
CA SER A 279 -10.76 6.18 9.99
C SER A 279 -10.54 7.33 10.99
N PRO A 280 -11.01 7.23 12.26
CA PRO A 280 -10.69 8.21 13.28
C PRO A 280 -9.24 8.09 13.74
N LEU A 281 -8.49 9.20 13.72
CA LEU A 281 -7.09 9.25 14.15
C LEU A 281 -6.94 8.97 15.65
N LEU A 282 -7.86 9.50 16.47
CA LEU A 282 -7.93 9.22 17.91
C LEU A 282 -8.91 8.07 18.18
N SER A 283 -8.66 6.92 17.56
CA SER A 283 -9.45 5.69 17.78
C SER A 283 -9.30 5.18 19.22
N ALA A 284 -10.16 4.24 19.63
CA ALA A 284 -10.07 3.63 20.96
C ALA A 284 -8.67 3.03 21.23
N GLY A 285 -8.10 2.32 20.25
CA GLY A 285 -6.75 1.74 20.34
C GLY A 285 -5.67 2.81 20.49
N VAL A 286 -5.72 3.88 19.69
CA VAL A 286 -4.76 5.00 19.80
C VAL A 286 -4.89 5.70 21.15
N THR A 287 -6.11 5.95 21.63
CA THR A 287 -6.30 6.59 22.95
C THR A 287 -5.82 5.73 24.11
N ALA A 288 -5.94 4.39 24.01
CA ALA A 288 -5.36 3.47 24.98
C ALA A 288 -3.83 3.53 24.97
N ALA A 289 -3.22 3.49 23.77
CA ALA A 289 -1.76 3.64 23.63
C ALA A 289 -1.26 4.99 24.17
N ILE A 290 -1.99 6.09 23.97
CA ILE A 290 -1.68 7.39 24.58
C ILE A 290 -1.75 7.28 26.11
N ALA A 291 -2.78 6.63 26.65
CA ALA A 291 -2.96 6.52 28.10
C ALA A 291 -1.84 5.71 28.76
N ASP A 292 -1.45 4.59 28.13
CA ASP A 292 -0.34 3.75 28.57
C ASP A 292 0.98 4.50 28.44
N GLY A 293 1.19 5.21 27.33
CA GLY A 293 2.38 6.05 27.11
C GLY A 293 2.52 7.16 28.15
N ILE A 294 1.42 7.82 28.54
CA ILE A 294 1.43 8.81 29.64
C ILE A 294 1.76 8.12 30.96
N THR A 295 1.12 7.00 31.27
CA THR A 295 1.34 6.27 32.53
C THR A 295 2.80 5.84 32.66
N GLN A 296 3.36 5.24 31.61
CA GLN A 296 4.75 4.83 31.58
C GLN A 296 5.70 6.02 31.64
N ALA A 297 5.43 7.11 30.91
CA ALA A 297 6.25 8.32 30.98
C ALA A 297 6.29 8.89 32.41
N VAL A 298 5.15 8.93 33.12
CA VAL A 298 5.13 9.37 34.52
C VAL A 298 5.93 8.43 35.42
N THR A 299 5.75 7.11 35.27
CA THR A 299 6.53 6.10 36.00
C THR A 299 8.04 6.27 35.77
N ASP A 300 8.46 6.48 34.53
CA ASP A 300 9.86 6.70 34.15
C ASP A 300 10.41 8.03 34.69
N ALA A 301 9.55 9.04 34.86
CA ALA A 301 9.95 10.32 35.46
C ALA A 301 10.13 10.21 36.97
N VAL A 302 9.25 9.47 37.65
CA VAL A 302 9.20 9.36 39.12
C VAL A 302 10.19 8.33 39.66
N SER A 303 10.39 7.20 38.97
CA SER A 303 11.27 6.12 39.44
C SER A 303 12.70 6.55 39.78
N PRO A 304 13.40 7.36 38.95
CA PRO A 304 14.72 7.87 39.28
C PRO A 304 14.70 8.83 40.48
N VAL A 305 13.61 9.59 40.66
CA VAL A 305 13.46 10.51 41.80
C VAL A 305 13.34 9.70 43.09
N VAL A 306 12.47 8.68 43.10
CA VAL A 306 12.31 7.76 44.23
C VAL A 306 13.65 7.12 44.57
N ALA A 307 14.34 6.50 43.59
CA ALA A 307 15.65 5.89 43.81
C ALA A 307 16.69 6.88 44.36
N ASN A 308 16.68 8.14 43.93
CA ASN A 308 17.59 9.16 44.46
C ASN A 308 17.26 9.53 45.91
N LEU A 309 15.97 9.61 46.27
CA LEU A 309 15.53 9.81 47.64
C LEU A 309 15.97 8.65 48.54
N GLU A 310 15.81 7.40 48.08
CA GLU A 310 16.26 6.22 48.83
C GLU A 310 17.76 6.28 49.12
N ASN A 311 18.55 6.58 48.09
CA ASN A 311 20.01 6.69 48.21
C ASN A 311 20.41 7.82 49.16
N ALA A 312 19.71 8.95 49.13
CA ALA A 312 19.97 10.07 50.03
C ALA A 312 19.73 9.66 51.50
N ILE A 313 18.63 8.96 51.79
CA ILE A 313 18.30 8.53 53.14
C ILE A 313 19.26 7.44 53.63
N GLN A 314 19.61 6.48 52.76
CA GLN A 314 20.61 5.45 53.07
C GLN A 314 21.99 6.06 53.40
N ALA A 315 22.32 7.22 52.83
CA ALA A 315 23.55 7.94 53.12
C ALA A 315 23.50 8.82 54.39
N ALA A 316 22.35 8.91 55.08
CA ALA A 316 22.23 9.68 56.31
C ALA A 316 23.16 9.11 57.41
N SER A 317 23.85 9.99 58.13
CA SER A 317 24.76 9.59 59.20
C SER A 317 24.02 9.38 60.51
N VAL A 318 24.41 8.33 61.22
CA VAL A 318 23.87 7.91 62.52
C VAL A 318 25.03 7.83 63.51
N ASP A 319 25.04 8.78 64.44
CA ASP A 319 25.99 8.85 65.54
C ASP A 319 25.27 8.43 66.84
N VAL A 320 25.78 7.40 67.50
CA VAL A 320 25.25 6.91 68.78
C VAL A 320 26.36 6.85 69.82
N ASP A 321 26.19 7.65 70.87
CA ASP A 321 27.03 7.63 72.07
C ASP A 321 26.29 6.92 73.20
N VAL A 322 26.76 5.75 73.61
CA VAL A 322 26.18 4.97 74.72
C VAL A 322 27.08 5.05 75.94
N THR A 323 26.50 5.43 77.07
CA THR A 323 27.13 5.41 78.38
C THR A 323 26.54 4.30 79.24
N ILE A 324 27.37 3.34 79.63
CA ILE A 324 27.00 2.22 80.50
C ILE A 324 27.55 2.48 81.91
N ASP A 325 26.67 2.78 82.86
CA ASP A 325 27.03 2.90 84.29
C ASP A 325 26.87 1.54 84.96
N ALA A 326 27.98 0.83 85.14
CA ALA A 326 28.03 -0.49 85.72
C ALA A 326 28.26 -0.42 87.24
N LEU A 327 27.34 -1.02 88.01
CA LEU A 327 27.42 -1.01 89.46
C LEU A 327 28.75 -1.60 89.94
N LEU A 328 29.54 -0.77 90.64
CA LEU A 328 30.83 -1.12 91.26
C LEU A 328 32.02 -1.23 90.30
N ILE A 329 31.82 -1.10 88.98
CA ILE A 329 32.86 -1.19 87.95
C ILE A 329 33.24 0.21 87.45
N GLY A 330 32.25 1.06 87.19
CA GLY A 330 32.44 2.42 86.67
C GLY A 330 31.65 2.68 85.39
N GLU A 331 31.93 3.81 84.76
CA GLU A 331 31.31 4.26 83.52
C GLU A 331 32.10 3.74 82.31
N ILE A 332 31.42 3.15 81.33
CA ILE A 332 31.98 2.66 80.08
C ILE A 332 31.27 3.37 78.92
N ALA A 333 32.04 3.98 78.03
CA ALA A 333 31.52 4.64 76.84
C ALA A 333 31.69 3.74 75.60
N VAL A 334 30.65 3.66 74.79
CA VAL A 334 30.63 2.99 73.48
C VAL A 334 30.16 4.00 72.45
N THR A 335 30.86 4.08 71.32
CA THR A 335 30.50 4.96 70.21
C THR A 335 30.23 4.12 68.97
N LEU A 336 29.22 4.50 68.21
CA LEU A 336 28.86 3.92 66.92
C LEU A 336 28.66 5.08 65.95
N ASP A 337 29.48 5.12 64.90
CA ASP A 337 29.41 6.06 63.79
C ASP A 337 29.25 5.22 62.53
N ALA A 338 28.09 5.33 61.89
CA ALA A 338 27.73 4.56 60.71
C ALA A 338 26.66 5.31 59.90
N THR A 339 26.53 4.93 58.63
CA THR A 339 25.39 5.32 57.80
C THR A 339 24.19 4.40 58.03
N VAL A 340 23.00 4.86 57.65
CA VAL A 340 21.79 4.02 57.62
C VAL A 340 22.05 2.74 56.78
N GLN A 341 22.72 2.88 55.63
CA GLN A 341 23.11 1.76 54.79
C GLN A 341 23.98 0.73 55.51
N GLU A 342 25.06 1.16 56.18
CA GLU A 342 25.96 0.25 56.91
C GLU A 342 25.25 -0.47 58.06
N LEU A 343 24.31 0.20 58.72
CA LEU A 343 23.51 -0.40 59.79
C LEU A 343 22.54 -1.47 59.29
N LEU A 344 21.88 -1.23 58.15
CA LEU A 344 20.96 -2.18 57.52
C LEU A 344 21.70 -3.37 56.91
N ALA A 345 22.88 -3.14 56.32
CA ALA A 345 23.74 -4.19 55.78
C ALA A 345 24.43 -5.04 56.87
N GLY A 346 24.36 -4.62 58.14
CA GLY A 346 25.05 -5.29 59.25
C GLY A 346 26.57 -5.11 59.22
N GLU A 347 27.05 -4.06 58.55
CA GLU A 347 28.48 -3.72 58.41
C GLU A 347 28.95 -2.72 59.47
N ALA A 348 28.01 -2.07 60.16
CA ALA A 348 28.29 -1.11 61.21
C ALA A 348 29.03 -1.74 62.41
N THR A 349 30.01 -1.01 62.97
CA THR A 349 30.80 -1.47 64.10
C THR A 349 30.79 -0.43 65.23
N ALA A 350 30.45 -0.87 66.44
CA ALA A 350 30.58 -0.07 67.64
C ALA A 350 31.97 -0.28 68.26
N VAL A 351 32.50 0.75 68.93
CA VAL A 351 33.82 0.70 69.60
C VAL A 351 33.74 1.23 71.02
N PHE A 352 34.53 0.66 71.91
CA PHE A 352 34.71 1.22 73.26
C PHE A 352 35.63 2.44 73.20
N ALA A 353 35.40 3.41 74.10
CA ALA A 353 36.32 4.53 74.27
C ALA A 353 37.72 4.06 74.71
N ASP A 354 38.74 4.84 74.33
CA ASP A 354 40.14 4.58 74.67
C ASP A 354 40.34 4.44 76.20
N ASP A 355 41.34 3.64 76.59
CA ASP A 355 41.75 3.41 77.99
C ASP A 355 40.71 2.72 78.91
N GLN A 356 39.64 2.09 78.37
CA GLN A 356 38.59 1.40 79.14
C GLN A 356 38.71 -0.13 79.21
N GLU A 357 39.75 -0.73 78.60
CA GLU A 357 39.89 -2.19 78.40
C GLU A 357 39.67 -3.01 79.68
N GLY A 358 40.24 -2.57 80.81
CA GLY A 358 40.13 -3.29 82.09
C GLY A 358 38.73 -3.21 82.72
N LEU A 359 37.97 -2.13 82.47
CA LEU A 359 36.60 -1.98 82.96
C LEU A 359 35.64 -2.80 82.09
N VAL A 360 35.88 -2.82 80.77
CA VAL A 360 35.12 -3.62 79.81
C VAL A 360 35.21 -5.12 80.13
N GLU A 361 36.42 -5.65 80.42
CA GLU A 361 36.58 -7.06 80.80
C GLU A 361 35.78 -7.42 82.07
N GLU A 362 35.75 -6.52 83.07
CA GLU A 362 35.01 -6.71 84.31
C GLU A 362 33.49 -6.71 84.08
N LEU A 363 32.99 -5.81 83.21
CA LEU A 363 31.58 -5.74 82.83
C LEU A 363 31.15 -6.97 82.03
N VAL A 364 31.92 -7.39 81.03
CA VAL A 364 31.65 -8.58 80.20
C VAL A 364 31.52 -9.82 81.08
N SER A 365 32.44 -9.99 82.05
CA SER A 365 32.36 -11.08 83.02
C SER A 365 31.14 -10.97 83.96
N ALA A 366 30.71 -9.76 84.33
CA ALA A 366 29.55 -9.52 85.18
C ALA A 366 28.23 -9.81 84.46
N LEU A 367 28.16 -9.50 83.17
CA LEU A 367 27.02 -9.80 82.29
C LEU A 367 26.99 -11.27 81.83
N GLY A 368 28.08 -12.02 82.04
CA GLY A 368 28.19 -13.42 81.62
C GLY A 368 28.37 -13.61 80.11
N LEU A 369 28.90 -12.58 79.44
CA LEU A 369 29.20 -12.58 78.01
C LEU A 369 30.52 -13.31 77.73
N GLY A 370 30.70 -13.84 76.52
CA GLY A 370 31.87 -14.59 76.10
C GLY A 370 33.04 -13.69 75.70
N SER A 371 32.76 -12.52 75.13
CA SER A 371 33.74 -11.50 74.75
C SER A 371 33.17 -10.08 74.82
N PRO A 372 34.03 -9.04 74.76
CA PRO A 372 33.60 -7.65 74.56
C PRO A 372 32.80 -7.44 73.27
N ASP A 373 33.10 -8.20 72.22
CA ASP A 373 32.38 -8.13 70.93
C ASP A 373 30.91 -8.53 71.09
N ASP A 374 30.58 -9.45 72.01
CA ASP A 374 29.19 -9.83 72.28
C ASP A 374 28.37 -8.63 72.79
N LEU A 375 28.98 -7.73 73.57
CA LEU A 375 28.34 -6.51 74.08
C LEU A 375 28.17 -5.47 72.96
N LEU A 376 29.22 -5.26 72.16
CA LEU A 376 29.18 -4.34 71.02
C LEU A 376 28.12 -4.78 69.99
N ASN A 377 28.10 -6.07 69.65
CA ASN A 377 27.09 -6.66 68.77
C ASN A 377 25.68 -6.52 69.34
N SER A 378 25.50 -6.61 70.66
CA SER A 378 24.19 -6.40 71.28
C SER A 378 23.69 -4.96 71.11
N ILE A 379 24.59 -3.97 71.20
CA ILE A 379 24.26 -2.55 70.96
C ILE A 379 23.94 -2.32 69.49
N VAL A 380 24.80 -2.79 68.57
CA VAL A 380 24.56 -2.67 67.12
C VAL A 380 23.24 -3.33 66.74
N ASN A 381 22.95 -4.55 67.21
CA ASN A 381 21.68 -5.22 66.95
C ASN A 381 20.46 -4.47 67.50
N ALA A 382 20.58 -3.80 68.64
CA ALA A 382 19.50 -2.98 69.19
C ALA A 382 19.23 -1.73 68.32
N VAL A 383 20.30 -1.08 67.83
CA VAL A 383 20.20 0.04 66.88
C VAL A 383 19.61 -0.44 65.56
N THR A 384 20.21 -1.45 64.92
CA THR A 384 19.74 -2.01 63.64
C THR A 384 18.31 -2.54 63.71
N GLY A 385 17.92 -3.21 64.80
CA GLY A 385 16.54 -3.69 64.96
C GLY A 385 15.52 -2.57 65.06
N SER A 386 15.88 -1.46 65.71
CA SER A 386 15.01 -0.28 65.85
C SER A 386 14.99 0.56 64.58
N LEU A 387 16.13 0.65 63.89
CA LEU A 387 16.28 1.33 62.60
C LEU A 387 15.55 0.57 61.50
N GLY A 388 15.69 -0.76 61.41
CA GLY A 388 15.07 -1.58 60.37
C GLY A 388 13.55 -1.42 60.36
N SER A 389 12.89 -1.50 61.52
CA SER A 389 11.43 -1.26 61.60
C SER A 389 11.02 0.19 61.34
N ALA A 390 11.91 1.15 61.56
CA ALA A 390 11.64 2.56 61.29
C ALA A 390 11.87 2.90 59.82
N VAL A 391 12.88 2.31 59.16
CA VAL A 391 13.21 2.56 57.74
C VAL A 391 12.28 1.81 56.80
N ASP A 392 11.85 0.58 57.13
CA ASP A 392 10.82 -0.17 56.36
C ASP A 392 9.52 0.65 56.22
N GLY A 393 9.18 1.46 57.23
CA GLY A 393 7.98 2.31 57.18
C GLY A 393 8.19 3.67 56.51
N VAL A 394 9.43 4.00 56.15
CA VAL A 394 9.84 5.33 55.65
C VAL A 394 10.19 5.26 54.18
N ILE A 395 10.63 4.11 53.66
CA ILE A 395 10.97 3.98 52.25
C ILE A 395 10.51 2.61 51.77
N ASP A 396 9.26 2.53 51.37
CA ASP A 396 8.86 1.56 50.37
C ASP A 396 8.68 2.32 49.05
N ALA A 397 9.73 2.27 48.22
CA ALA A 397 9.75 2.92 46.91
C ALA A 397 8.67 2.37 45.98
N GLU A 398 8.32 1.09 46.12
CA GLU A 398 7.28 0.46 45.34
C GLU A 398 5.91 1.01 45.77
N ASP A 399 5.63 1.05 47.07
CA ASP A 399 4.38 1.64 47.59
C ASP A 399 4.24 3.12 47.23
N THR A 400 5.33 3.90 47.31
CA THR A 400 5.31 5.34 46.96
C THR A 400 5.04 5.54 45.47
N LEU A 401 5.67 4.74 44.62
CA LEU A 401 5.45 4.78 43.18
C LEU A 401 4.02 4.34 42.84
N ASP A 402 3.52 3.29 43.49
CA ASP A 402 2.16 2.78 43.30
C ASP A 402 1.10 3.77 43.78
N GLU A 403 1.34 4.50 44.87
CA GLU A 403 0.42 5.55 45.33
C GLU A 403 0.31 6.69 44.30
N ILE A 404 1.44 7.09 43.72
CA ILE A 404 1.51 8.17 42.72
C ILE A 404 0.94 7.73 41.36
N THR A 405 1.24 6.50 40.92
CA THR A 405 0.90 6.02 39.56
C THR A 405 -0.40 5.23 39.52
N GLY A 406 -0.83 4.61 40.62
CA GLY A 406 -1.98 3.69 40.65
C GLY A 406 -3.34 4.35 40.38
N SER A 407 -3.46 5.66 40.63
CA SER A 407 -4.68 6.43 40.31
C SER A 407 -4.60 7.19 38.98
N LEU A 408 -3.42 7.23 38.36
CA LEU A 408 -3.11 8.08 37.20
C LEU A 408 -4.04 7.81 36.02
N ALA A 409 -4.18 6.55 35.63
CA ALA A 409 -4.98 6.17 34.47
C ALA A 409 -6.45 6.59 34.61
N ALA A 410 -7.05 6.34 35.78
CA ALA A 410 -8.49 6.55 36.00
C ALA A 410 -8.85 7.99 36.40
N GLU A 411 -8.03 8.64 37.23
CA GLU A 411 -8.37 9.94 37.84
C GLU A 411 -7.78 11.13 37.08
N VAL A 412 -6.74 10.92 36.27
CA VAL A 412 -6.04 11.98 35.54
C VAL A 412 -6.16 11.78 34.03
N VAL A 413 -5.67 10.65 33.51
CA VAL A 413 -5.55 10.42 32.07
C VAL A 413 -6.91 10.23 31.41
N GLY A 414 -7.77 9.38 31.98
CA GLY A 414 -9.11 9.11 31.44
C GLY A 414 -9.97 10.38 31.25
N PRO A 415 -10.13 11.24 32.27
CA PRO A 415 -10.85 12.50 32.14
C PRO A 415 -10.26 13.45 31.09
N VAL A 416 -8.92 13.51 30.99
CA VAL A 416 -8.24 14.35 30.00
C VAL A 416 -8.53 13.87 28.58
N LEU A 417 -8.34 12.58 28.28
CA LEU A 417 -8.55 12.04 26.94
C LEU A 417 -10.03 12.06 26.52
N THR A 418 -10.94 11.85 27.48
CA THR A 418 -12.39 12.04 27.24
C THR A 418 -12.68 13.45 26.76
N LEU A 419 -12.14 14.45 27.46
CA LEU A 419 -12.33 15.86 27.11
C LEU A 419 -11.68 16.22 25.76
N VAL A 420 -10.52 15.64 25.42
CA VAL A 420 -9.88 15.83 24.10
C VAL A 420 -10.83 15.36 22.98
N ASN A 421 -11.42 14.18 23.11
CA ASN A 421 -12.37 13.64 22.12
C ASN A 421 -13.70 14.42 22.06
N GLU A 422 -14.11 15.06 23.15
CA GLU A 422 -15.27 15.97 23.13
C GLU A 422 -15.00 17.28 22.38
N LEU A 423 -13.73 17.70 22.32
CA LEU A 423 -13.32 18.97 21.71
C LEU A 423 -12.95 18.84 20.24
N VAL A 424 -12.34 17.72 19.85
CA VAL A 424 -11.88 17.51 18.48
C VAL A 424 -12.04 16.06 18.06
N ALA A 425 -12.59 15.87 16.86
CA ALA A 425 -12.54 14.63 16.12
C ALA A 425 -11.69 14.84 14.86
N VAL A 426 -10.76 13.94 14.60
CA VAL A 426 -9.93 13.95 13.39
C VAL A 426 -10.14 12.63 12.68
N THR A 427 -10.63 12.69 11.45
CA THR A 427 -10.82 11.53 10.58
C THR A 427 -9.82 11.64 9.45
N VAL A 428 -9.07 10.57 9.16
CA VAL A 428 -8.12 10.49 8.05
C VAL A 428 -8.72 9.70 6.89
N ASN A 429 -8.10 9.81 5.71
CA ASN A 429 -8.51 9.10 4.50
C ASN A 429 -10.02 9.22 4.22
N VAL A 430 -10.53 10.45 4.25
CA VAL A 430 -11.98 10.67 4.19
C VAL A 430 -12.45 10.55 2.74
N GLN A 431 -13.23 9.51 2.48
CA GLN A 431 -13.79 9.21 1.17
C GLN A 431 -15.32 9.31 1.27
N PRO A 432 -15.93 10.44 0.83
CA PRO A 432 -17.37 10.61 0.88
C PRO A 432 -18.07 9.73 -0.16
N ALA A 433 -19.27 9.23 0.17
CA ALA A 433 -20.09 8.44 -0.76
C ALA A 433 -20.54 9.20 -2.02
N THR A 434 -20.42 10.53 -2.03
CA THR A 434 -20.64 11.37 -3.21
C THR A 434 -19.47 12.32 -3.29
N GLY A 435 -18.70 12.24 -4.38
CA GLY A 435 -17.56 13.12 -4.57
C GLY A 435 -17.98 14.58 -4.80
N ASP A 436 -17.01 15.47 -4.65
CA ASP A 436 -17.23 16.92 -4.67
C ASP A 436 -17.65 17.46 -6.05
N LEU A 437 -17.45 16.66 -7.13
CA LEU A 437 -17.90 16.95 -8.50
C LEU A 437 -19.19 16.19 -8.87
N GLY A 438 -19.83 15.51 -7.91
CA GLY A 438 -21.10 14.80 -8.09
C GLY A 438 -20.98 13.28 -7.90
N GLY A 439 -22.09 12.57 -8.14
CA GLY A 439 -22.23 11.15 -7.82
C GLY A 439 -21.36 10.19 -8.64
N ALA A 440 -20.84 10.62 -9.78
CA ALA A 440 -19.90 9.85 -10.60
C ALA A 440 -18.43 10.23 -10.33
N SER A 441 -18.17 11.08 -9.34
CA SER A 441 -16.81 11.49 -9.00
C SER A 441 -16.33 10.80 -7.73
N THR A 442 -15.04 10.45 -7.72
CA THR A 442 -14.35 9.91 -6.55
C THR A 442 -13.61 11.02 -5.84
N THR A 443 -13.69 11.07 -4.51
CA THR A 443 -12.99 12.06 -3.70
C THR A 443 -12.23 11.38 -2.58
N VAL A 444 -10.98 11.78 -2.39
CA VAL A 444 -10.20 11.44 -1.20
C VAL A 444 -9.78 12.73 -0.51
N ARG A 445 -9.81 12.70 0.82
CA ARG A 445 -9.25 13.78 1.64
C ARG A 445 -8.25 13.20 2.61
N ALA A 446 -7.14 13.92 2.79
CA ALA A 446 -6.16 13.51 3.76
C ALA A 446 -6.75 13.50 5.16
N LEU A 447 -7.41 14.61 5.58
CA LEU A 447 -8.08 14.68 6.87
C LEU A 447 -9.37 15.52 6.85
N GLN A 448 -10.28 15.19 7.76
CA GLN A 448 -11.39 16.03 8.21
C GLN A 448 -11.26 16.29 9.71
N ILE A 449 -11.38 17.55 10.10
CA ILE A 449 -11.32 18.01 11.49
C ILE A 449 -12.69 18.53 11.91
N GLY A 450 -13.33 17.83 12.84
CA GLY A 450 -14.55 18.27 13.53
C GLY A 450 -14.21 18.95 14.86
N VAL A 451 -14.56 20.24 15.01
CA VAL A 451 -14.43 20.98 16.26
C VAL A 451 -15.77 20.94 17.00
N LEU A 452 -15.74 20.44 18.25
CA LEU A 452 -16.90 20.14 19.07
C LEU A 452 -17.88 19.17 18.37
N PRO A 453 -17.47 17.92 18.06
CA PRO A 453 -18.26 16.98 17.26
C PRO A 453 -19.70 16.73 17.76
N ALA A 454 -19.94 16.79 19.09
CA ALA A 454 -21.27 16.64 19.66
C ALA A 454 -22.22 17.82 19.35
N ALA A 455 -21.67 19.00 19.06
CA ALA A 455 -22.39 20.20 18.63
C ALA A 455 -21.51 20.98 17.65
N PRO A 456 -21.40 20.50 16.38
CA PRO A 456 -20.34 20.91 15.45
C PRO A 456 -20.26 22.42 15.29
N LEU A 457 -19.13 22.98 15.69
CA LEU A 457 -18.83 24.40 15.50
C LEU A 457 -18.20 24.64 14.13
N ALA A 458 -17.30 23.73 13.73
CA ALA A 458 -16.71 23.69 12.41
C ALA A 458 -16.34 22.25 12.02
N THR A 459 -16.50 21.93 10.75
CA THR A 459 -16.00 20.73 10.08
C THR A 459 -15.10 21.19 8.94
N VAL A 460 -13.80 20.95 9.06
CA VAL A 460 -12.79 21.43 8.12
C VAL A 460 -12.21 20.25 7.35
N ASN A 461 -12.31 20.31 6.04
CA ASN A 461 -11.70 19.34 5.13
C ASN A 461 -10.32 19.87 4.71
N LEU A 462 -9.29 19.05 4.85
CA LEU A 462 -7.91 19.37 4.47
C LEU A 462 -7.42 18.42 3.38
N ALA A 463 -6.81 19.02 2.34
CA ALA A 463 -6.32 18.34 1.14
C ALA A 463 -7.36 17.39 0.53
N SER A 464 -8.36 17.95 -0.16
CA SER A 464 -9.35 17.22 -0.95
C SER A 464 -8.86 17.09 -2.40
N SER A 465 -8.93 15.88 -2.95
CA SER A 465 -8.64 15.60 -4.35
C SER A 465 -9.81 14.82 -4.94
N THR A 466 -10.38 15.34 -6.02
CA THR A 466 -11.58 14.79 -6.65
C THR A 466 -11.36 14.63 -8.14
N VAL A 467 -11.71 13.47 -8.68
CA VAL A 467 -11.62 13.17 -10.12
C VAL A 467 -12.95 12.63 -10.64
N ARG A 468 -13.21 12.91 -11.91
CA ARG A 468 -14.22 12.23 -12.72
C ARG A 468 -13.69 12.10 -14.14
N GLY A 469 -13.24 10.91 -14.49
CA GLY A 469 -12.92 10.52 -15.86
C GLY A 469 -14.03 9.65 -16.46
N THR A 470 -14.07 9.57 -17.77
CA THR A 470 -14.93 8.64 -18.52
C THR A 470 -14.08 7.91 -19.53
N ASP A 471 -14.40 6.66 -19.83
CA ASP A 471 -13.79 5.95 -20.95
C ASP A 471 -14.18 6.66 -22.26
N VAL A 472 -13.17 7.19 -22.96
CA VAL A 472 -13.31 7.76 -24.29
C VAL A 472 -12.54 6.84 -25.25
N PRO A 473 -13.22 6.10 -26.13
CA PRO A 473 -12.56 5.19 -27.05
C PRO A 473 -11.50 5.92 -27.88
N ALA A 474 -10.25 5.44 -27.83
CA ALA A 474 -9.17 5.98 -28.64
C ALA A 474 -9.51 5.83 -30.14
N ILE A 475 -9.67 6.95 -30.84
CA ILE A 475 -10.03 6.95 -32.27
C ILE A 475 -8.75 6.89 -33.12
N GLY A 476 -8.54 5.77 -33.83
CA GLY A 476 -7.40 5.53 -34.73
C GLY A 476 -7.82 5.46 -36.20
N PRO A 477 -8.03 6.60 -36.89
CA PRO A 477 -8.59 6.59 -38.24
C PRO A 477 -7.58 6.07 -39.27
N SER A 478 -8.06 5.22 -40.19
CA SER A 478 -7.29 4.70 -41.32
C SER A 478 -8.08 4.82 -42.62
N ILE A 479 -7.39 4.91 -43.77
CA ILE A 479 -8.04 4.94 -45.08
C ILE A 479 -7.33 4.05 -46.10
N GLY A 480 -8.10 3.46 -47.02
CA GLY A 480 -7.65 2.73 -48.20
C GLY A 480 -8.15 3.39 -49.48
N VAL A 481 -7.46 3.15 -50.61
CA VAL A 481 -7.86 3.66 -51.93
C VAL A 481 -7.86 2.55 -52.97
N GLN A 482 -8.94 2.44 -53.75
CA GLN A 482 -9.10 1.41 -54.77
C GLN A 482 -9.85 1.93 -56.00
N PRO A 483 -9.28 1.84 -57.21
CA PRO A 483 -7.91 1.40 -57.52
C PRO A 483 -6.85 2.38 -56.99
N SER A 484 -5.69 1.86 -56.59
CA SER A 484 -4.52 2.65 -56.14
C SER A 484 -3.78 3.34 -57.30
N GLU A 485 -4.17 3.07 -58.55
CA GLU A 485 -3.72 3.77 -59.75
C GLU A 485 -4.91 4.22 -60.60
N VAL A 486 -4.93 5.48 -61.02
CA VAL A 486 -6.01 6.06 -61.82
C VAL A 486 -5.51 6.99 -62.91
N GLU A 487 -6.12 6.95 -64.09
CA GLU A 487 -5.84 7.93 -65.15
C GLU A 487 -6.41 9.32 -64.81
N GLN A 488 -5.75 10.37 -65.31
CA GLN A 488 -6.27 11.73 -65.27
C GLN A 488 -7.72 11.80 -65.79
N GLY A 489 -8.62 12.41 -64.99
CA GLY A 489 -10.03 12.54 -65.33
C GLY A 489 -10.91 11.36 -64.89
N SER A 490 -10.32 10.33 -64.27
CA SER A 490 -11.01 9.20 -63.64
C SER A 490 -11.26 9.45 -62.13
N SER A 491 -11.80 8.46 -61.42
CA SER A 491 -12.01 8.51 -59.96
C SER A 491 -11.46 7.25 -59.29
N THR A 492 -11.05 7.37 -58.03
CA THR A 492 -10.74 6.24 -57.14
C THR A 492 -11.76 6.20 -56.00
N THR A 493 -12.07 5.02 -55.47
CA THR A 493 -12.92 4.87 -54.29
C THR A 493 -12.05 4.88 -53.04
N VAL A 494 -12.40 5.73 -52.07
CA VAL A 494 -11.72 5.83 -50.77
C VAL A 494 -12.59 5.19 -49.71
N THR A 495 -12.07 4.19 -49.02
CA THR A 495 -12.68 3.57 -47.84
C THR A 495 -11.97 4.08 -46.60
N GLY A 496 -12.71 4.35 -45.53
CA GLY A 496 -12.12 4.72 -44.24
C GLY A 496 -12.79 3.98 -43.10
N GLU A 497 -12.01 3.68 -42.07
CA GLU A 497 -12.40 2.95 -40.86
C GLU A 497 -11.76 3.61 -39.63
N GLY A 498 -12.33 3.38 -38.44
CA GLY A 498 -11.79 3.93 -37.19
C GLY A 498 -12.02 5.44 -37.00
N PHE A 499 -13.05 6.02 -37.66
CA PHE A 499 -13.52 7.39 -37.40
C PHE A 499 -14.69 7.37 -36.39
N ALA A 500 -15.09 8.52 -35.83
CA ALA A 500 -16.24 8.57 -34.94
C ALA A 500 -17.54 8.20 -35.70
N PRO A 501 -18.51 7.54 -35.06
CA PRO A 501 -19.80 7.22 -35.66
C PRO A 501 -20.59 8.46 -36.12
N GLU A 502 -21.27 8.36 -37.27
CA GLU A 502 -22.11 9.41 -37.86
C GLU A 502 -21.42 10.79 -38.07
N GLU A 503 -20.11 10.79 -38.15
CA GLU A 503 -19.25 11.96 -38.28
C GLU A 503 -19.10 12.42 -39.74
N SER A 504 -18.99 13.74 -39.96
CA SER A 504 -18.59 14.27 -41.27
C SER A 504 -17.08 14.18 -41.49
N VAL A 505 -16.67 13.54 -42.59
CA VAL A 505 -15.27 13.37 -43.00
C VAL A 505 -15.02 14.08 -44.32
N THR A 506 -13.95 14.87 -44.38
CA THR A 506 -13.47 15.54 -45.60
C THR A 506 -12.30 14.75 -46.19
N VAL A 507 -12.50 14.13 -47.35
CA VAL A 507 -11.46 13.39 -48.10
C VAL A 507 -10.91 14.28 -49.21
N SER A 508 -9.59 14.44 -49.30
CA SER A 508 -8.99 15.38 -50.25
C SER A 508 -7.64 14.95 -50.83
N ILE A 509 -7.32 15.51 -52.00
CA ILE A 509 -5.98 15.54 -52.59
C ILE A 509 -5.49 16.99 -52.75
N PRO A 510 -4.18 17.25 -52.65
CA PRO A 510 -3.63 18.59 -52.74
C PRO A 510 -3.93 19.28 -54.08
N GLY A 511 -4.16 20.59 -54.04
CA GLY A 511 -4.41 21.38 -55.24
C GLY A 511 -3.16 21.54 -56.12
N VAL A 512 -3.35 21.57 -57.42
CA VAL A 512 -2.27 21.76 -58.41
C VAL A 512 -1.83 23.24 -58.43
N ASP A 513 -0.52 23.51 -58.51
CA ASP A 513 0.07 24.87 -58.56
C ASP A 513 -0.42 25.85 -57.45
N GLY A 514 -0.79 25.32 -56.28
CA GLY A 514 -1.32 26.13 -55.16
C GLY A 514 -2.78 26.56 -55.32
N GLY A 515 -3.54 25.84 -56.16
CA GLY A 515 -5.00 25.92 -56.22
C GLY A 515 -5.70 25.28 -55.02
N ASP A 516 -7.03 25.40 -54.98
CA ASP A 516 -7.85 24.76 -53.94
C ASP A 516 -7.73 23.23 -54.03
N PRO A 517 -7.69 22.51 -52.89
CA PRO A 517 -7.66 21.04 -52.88
C PRO A 517 -8.93 20.49 -53.51
N VAL A 518 -8.82 19.31 -54.15
CA VAL A 518 -9.99 18.57 -54.58
C VAL A 518 -10.47 17.80 -53.36
N ALA A 519 -11.60 18.21 -52.80
CA ALA A 519 -12.18 17.63 -51.59
C ALA A 519 -13.59 17.10 -51.85
N VAL A 520 -13.91 15.99 -51.21
CA VAL A 520 -15.23 15.36 -51.17
C VAL A 520 -15.62 15.16 -49.72
N GLU A 521 -16.83 15.59 -49.36
CA GLU A 521 -17.40 15.36 -48.03
C GLU A 521 -18.17 14.04 -48.02
N THR A 522 -18.01 13.27 -46.96
CA THR A 522 -18.79 12.06 -46.67
C THR A 522 -19.18 12.01 -45.19
N THR A 523 -19.95 11.00 -44.81
CA THR A 523 -20.36 10.79 -43.42
C THR A 523 -20.15 9.32 -43.06
N THR A 524 -19.58 9.05 -41.89
CA THR A 524 -19.36 7.69 -41.40
C THR A 524 -20.68 7.02 -41.01
N ASN A 525 -20.71 5.68 -41.03
CA ASN A 525 -21.82 4.88 -40.52
C ASN A 525 -21.79 4.79 -38.98
N ALA A 526 -22.63 3.93 -38.40
CA ALA A 526 -22.70 3.76 -36.94
C ALA A 526 -21.45 3.06 -36.38
N GLU A 527 -20.70 2.41 -37.25
CA GLU A 527 -19.48 1.66 -36.97
C GLU A 527 -18.20 2.49 -37.22
N GLY A 528 -18.33 3.76 -37.63
CA GLY A 528 -17.18 4.64 -37.87
C GLY A 528 -16.50 4.46 -39.24
N GLU A 529 -17.18 3.83 -40.19
CA GLU A 529 -16.67 3.54 -41.54
C GLU A 529 -17.31 4.44 -42.60
N PHE A 530 -16.61 4.71 -43.70
CA PHE A 530 -17.17 5.39 -44.88
C PHE A 530 -16.62 4.85 -46.20
N GLU A 531 -17.36 5.08 -47.28
CA GLU A 531 -16.92 4.83 -48.67
C GLU A 531 -17.30 6.03 -49.54
N VAL A 532 -16.35 6.59 -50.29
CA VAL A 532 -16.60 7.75 -51.16
C VAL A 532 -15.70 7.78 -52.39
N ASP A 533 -16.27 8.12 -53.55
CA ASP A 533 -15.51 8.31 -54.78
C ASP A 533 -14.80 9.66 -54.80
N LEU A 534 -13.48 9.64 -54.92
CA LEU A 534 -12.62 10.80 -55.08
C LEU A 534 -12.26 11.01 -56.56
N PRO A 535 -12.77 12.06 -57.22
CA PRO A 535 -12.44 12.35 -58.61
C PRO A 535 -11.05 12.97 -58.76
N VAL A 536 -10.26 12.48 -59.72
CA VAL A 536 -8.98 13.06 -60.12
C VAL A 536 -9.19 13.95 -61.35
N PRO A 537 -8.89 15.27 -61.28
CA PRO A 537 -9.06 16.16 -62.43
C PRO A 537 -8.27 15.72 -63.68
N GLY A 538 -8.82 15.98 -64.86
CA GLY A 538 -8.20 15.64 -66.15
C GLY A 538 -6.89 16.38 -66.47
N ASP A 539 -6.55 17.40 -65.69
CA ASP A 539 -5.31 18.17 -65.75
C ASP A 539 -4.42 17.98 -64.51
N TYR A 540 -4.74 17.01 -63.65
CA TYR A 540 -3.95 16.70 -62.46
C TYR A 540 -2.58 16.13 -62.82
N PRO A 541 -1.45 16.58 -62.22
CA PRO A 541 -0.12 16.05 -62.50
C PRO A 541 -0.04 14.53 -62.34
N THR A 542 0.65 13.85 -63.26
CA THR A 542 0.94 12.42 -63.13
C THR A 542 1.99 12.16 -62.05
N GLY A 543 1.90 11.02 -61.35
CA GLY A 543 2.81 10.61 -60.29
C GLY A 543 2.10 10.33 -58.96
N ASP A 544 2.88 10.12 -57.90
CA ASP A 544 2.36 9.81 -56.56
C ASP A 544 1.69 11.03 -55.91
N VAL A 545 0.50 10.82 -55.36
CA VAL A 545 -0.26 11.79 -54.58
C VAL A 545 -0.72 11.16 -53.26
N GLN A 546 -0.69 11.95 -52.18
CA GLN A 546 -1.26 11.56 -50.89
C GLN A 546 -2.72 11.99 -50.82
N VAL A 547 -3.61 11.04 -50.56
CA VAL A 547 -5.00 11.28 -50.17
C VAL A 547 -5.03 11.50 -48.65
N THR A 548 -5.77 12.50 -48.19
CA THR A 548 -5.95 12.81 -46.76
C THR A 548 -7.43 12.83 -46.41
N ALA A 549 -7.82 12.13 -45.35
CA ALA A 549 -9.15 12.18 -44.77
C ALA A 549 -9.08 12.75 -43.35
N GLU A 550 -9.88 13.78 -43.06
CA GLU A 550 -9.95 14.43 -41.75
C GLU A 550 -11.40 14.48 -41.29
N GLY A 551 -11.65 13.97 -40.08
CA GLY A 551 -12.96 13.97 -39.45
C GLY A 551 -13.18 15.20 -38.54
N ALA A 552 -14.42 15.72 -38.49
CA ALA A 552 -14.81 16.85 -37.64
C ALA A 552 -14.85 16.61 -36.11
N GLN A 553 -14.99 15.37 -35.65
CA GLN A 553 -14.89 14.86 -34.28
C GLN A 553 -13.54 14.19 -34.03
N SER A 554 -13.11 13.29 -34.93
CA SER A 554 -11.88 12.51 -34.81
C SER A 554 -10.61 13.36 -34.81
N GLN A 555 -10.60 14.47 -35.57
CA GLN A 555 -9.51 15.48 -35.64
C GLN A 555 -8.09 14.95 -35.91
N THR A 556 -7.95 13.66 -36.24
CA THR A 556 -6.70 12.98 -36.60
C THR A 556 -6.72 12.66 -38.09
N PRO A 557 -5.82 13.24 -38.92
CA PRO A 557 -5.82 12.97 -40.36
C PRO A 557 -5.29 11.57 -40.71
N ALA A 558 -6.06 10.79 -41.47
CA ALA A 558 -5.63 9.53 -42.07
C ALA A 558 -5.13 9.75 -43.51
N THR A 559 -4.11 8.99 -43.95
CA THR A 559 -3.52 9.18 -45.29
C THR A 559 -3.25 7.87 -46.05
N ALA A 560 -3.44 7.90 -47.37
CA ALA A 560 -3.12 6.79 -48.29
C ALA A 560 -2.46 7.29 -49.59
N GLY A 561 -1.66 6.44 -50.24
CA GLY A 561 -0.99 6.76 -51.51
C GLY A 561 -1.84 6.41 -52.73
N LEU A 562 -1.84 7.28 -53.75
CA LEU A 562 -2.53 7.09 -55.03
C LEU A 562 -1.58 7.48 -56.19
N VAL A 563 -1.56 6.71 -57.26
CA VAL A 563 -0.75 7.02 -58.47
C VAL A 563 -1.63 7.55 -59.59
N VAL A 564 -1.28 8.71 -60.16
CA VAL A 564 -2.02 9.32 -61.28
C VAL A 564 -1.30 9.08 -62.61
N LEU A 565 -2.00 8.48 -63.58
CA LEU A 565 -1.50 8.11 -64.92
C LEU A 565 -1.98 9.07 -66.02
N ALA A 566 -1.25 9.13 -67.13
CA ALA A 566 -1.66 9.91 -68.31
C ALA A 566 -2.77 9.20 -69.09
N PRO A 567 -3.69 9.92 -69.77
CA PRO A 567 -4.78 9.31 -70.53
C PRO A 567 -4.25 8.56 -71.77
N GLY A 568 -4.71 7.32 -71.98
CA GLY A 568 -4.37 6.53 -73.18
C GLY A 568 -4.83 7.20 -74.48
N GLU A 569 -3.96 7.27 -75.51
CA GLU A 569 -4.34 7.78 -76.83
C GLU A 569 -5.08 6.71 -77.65
N ASP A 570 -6.40 6.85 -77.79
CA ASP A 570 -7.22 6.10 -78.75
C ASP A 570 -6.85 6.48 -80.19
N GLY A 571 -6.36 5.51 -80.97
CA GLY A 571 -6.00 5.68 -82.39
C GLY A 571 -6.71 4.69 -83.32
N ASP A 572 -7.89 5.07 -83.84
CA ASP A 572 -8.49 4.52 -85.06
C ASP A 572 -7.72 5.01 -86.32
N ASP A 573 -7.33 4.10 -87.23
CA ASP A 573 -7.50 4.22 -88.71
C ASP A 573 -6.73 3.13 -89.50
N ASP A 574 -7.51 2.27 -90.17
CA ASP A 574 -7.33 1.55 -91.46
C ASP A 574 -5.95 1.50 -92.18
N ASP A 575 -5.40 0.29 -92.41
CA ASP A 575 -5.15 -0.29 -93.76
C ASP A 575 -4.34 -1.62 -93.74
N ASP A 576 -4.96 -2.67 -94.30
CA ASP A 576 -4.46 -3.86 -95.01
C ASP A 576 -3.30 -4.76 -94.49
N ASP A 577 -3.69 -6.03 -94.29
CA ASP A 577 -2.97 -7.29 -94.61
C ASP A 577 -1.58 -7.55 -93.96
N ASP A 578 -1.54 -8.22 -92.79
CA ASP A 578 -0.86 -9.53 -92.62
C ASP A 578 -1.15 -10.16 -91.23
N ALA A 579 -1.35 -11.48 -91.22
CA ALA A 579 -1.38 -12.46 -90.13
C ALA A 579 -1.62 -12.05 -88.65
N ASP A 580 -2.73 -12.59 -88.11
CA ASP A 580 -3.02 -12.92 -86.71
C ASP A 580 -1.76 -13.26 -85.87
N ALA A 581 -1.37 -12.35 -84.97
CA ALA A 581 -0.52 -12.61 -83.82
C ALA A 581 -1.44 -12.53 -82.59
N GLY A 582 -1.76 -13.70 -82.05
CA GLY A 582 -2.74 -13.87 -80.98
C GLY A 582 -2.34 -13.15 -79.69
N GLU A 583 -3.34 -12.67 -78.97
CA GLU A 583 -3.27 -12.33 -77.55
C GLU A 583 -2.72 -13.55 -76.79
N PHE A 584 -1.59 -13.38 -76.09
CA PHE A 584 -1.01 -14.39 -75.20
C PHE A 584 -1.53 -14.16 -73.79
N ASP A 585 -2.22 -15.16 -73.22
CA ASP A 585 -2.77 -15.15 -71.86
C ASP A 585 -1.72 -15.72 -70.90
N THR A 586 -0.71 -14.89 -70.60
CA THR A 586 0.48 -15.30 -69.84
C THR A 586 0.18 -15.34 -68.35
N ALA A 587 0.55 -16.44 -67.69
CA ALA A 587 0.44 -16.61 -66.24
C ALA A 587 1.73 -17.21 -65.66
N ILE A 588 2.05 -16.86 -64.42
CA ILE A 588 3.15 -17.46 -63.66
C ILE A 588 2.72 -17.87 -62.25
N GLY A 589 3.39 -18.87 -61.69
CA GLY A 589 3.32 -19.28 -60.31
C GLY A 589 4.72 -19.44 -59.72
N VAL A 590 4.83 -19.24 -58.41
CA VAL A 590 6.09 -19.37 -57.66
C VAL A 590 5.94 -20.46 -56.59
N ALA A 591 6.95 -21.32 -56.46
CA ALA A 591 6.96 -22.40 -55.49
C ALA A 591 8.40 -22.62 -54.95
N PRO A 592 8.62 -22.49 -53.63
CA PRO A 592 7.67 -22.01 -52.61
C PRO A 592 7.31 -20.52 -52.80
N SER A 593 6.13 -20.10 -52.34
CA SER A 593 5.67 -18.71 -52.37
C SER A 593 6.24 -17.85 -51.24
N GLU A 594 7.06 -18.45 -50.38
CA GLU A 594 7.81 -17.81 -49.31
C GLU A 594 9.24 -18.35 -49.37
N VAL A 595 10.23 -17.45 -49.34
CA VAL A 595 11.67 -17.82 -49.41
C VAL A 595 12.51 -16.91 -48.53
N GLU A 596 13.53 -17.48 -47.90
CA GLU A 596 14.50 -16.70 -47.13
C GLU A 596 15.49 -15.92 -48.02
N GLN A 597 16.03 -14.84 -47.49
CA GLN A 597 17.13 -14.09 -48.12
C GLN A 597 18.31 -15.02 -48.45
N GLY A 598 18.80 -14.96 -49.69
CA GLY A 598 19.92 -15.79 -50.15
C GLY A 598 19.50 -17.15 -50.74
N SER A 599 18.22 -17.52 -50.63
CA SER A 599 17.64 -18.73 -51.23
C SER A 599 17.07 -18.45 -52.64
N SER A 600 16.43 -19.45 -53.25
CA SER A 600 15.79 -19.31 -54.57
C SER A 600 14.40 -19.92 -54.58
N THR A 601 13.47 -19.32 -55.32
CA THR A 601 12.15 -19.89 -55.61
C THR A 601 12.09 -20.40 -57.06
N THR A 602 11.33 -21.46 -57.32
CA THR A 602 11.10 -21.94 -58.69
C THR A 602 9.89 -21.22 -59.28
N VAL A 603 10.07 -20.61 -60.45
CA VAL A 603 9.02 -19.90 -61.20
C VAL A 603 8.57 -20.74 -62.38
N THR A 604 7.29 -21.10 -62.41
CA THR A 604 6.64 -21.81 -63.52
C THR A 604 5.75 -20.86 -64.28
N GLY A 605 5.85 -20.81 -65.61
CA GLY A 605 5.02 -19.96 -66.45
C GLY A 605 4.35 -20.72 -67.60
N GLU A 606 3.16 -20.28 -67.96
CA GLU A 606 2.32 -20.83 -69.03
C GLU A 606 1.68 -19.71 -69.88
N GLY A 607 1.22 -20.04 -71.08
CA GLY A 607 0.53 -19.08 -71.96
C GLY A 607 1.43 -18.15 -72.79
N PHE A 608 2.76 -18.33 -72.74
CA PHE A 608 3.73 -17.60 -73.55
C PHE A 608 3.87 -18.21 -74.96
N ALA A 609 4.50 -17.50 -75.91
CA ALA A 609 4.70 -18.03 -77.26
C ALA A 609 5.70 -19.21 -77.25
N PRO A 610 5.51 -20.24 -78.09
CA PRO A 610 6.42 -21.39 -78.13
C PRO A 610 7.85 -21.04 -78.56
N GLU A 611 8.85 -21.66 -77.91
CA GLU A 611 10.30 -21.48 -78.17
C GLU A 611 10.81 -20.04 -78.02
N GLU A 612 10.14 -19.23 -77.22
CA GLU A 612 10.42 -17.82 -76.95
C GLU A 612 11.37 -17.63 -75.76
N SER A 613 12.16 -16.56 -75.75
CA SER A 613 12.91 -16.14 -74.55
C SER A 613 12.03 -15.32 -73.59
N VAL A 614 12.03 -15.70 -72.32
CA VAL A 614 11.30 -15.03 -71.23
C VAL A 614 12.29 -14.56 -70.17
N THR A 615 12.15 -13.31 -69.75
CA THR A 615 12.89 -12.70 -68.64
C THR A 615 12.03 -12.73 -67.39
N VAL A 616 12.48 -13.40 -66.33
CA VAL A 616 11.82 -13.43 -65.02
C VAL A 616 12.63 -12.59 -64.04
N SER A 617 11.99 -11.65 -63.33
CA SER A 617 12.70 -10.72 -62.46
C SER A 617 11.94 -10.29 -61.20
N ILE A 618 12.69 -9.91 -60.18
CA ILE A 618 12.24 -9.10 -59.03
C ILE A 618 12.88 -7.70 -59.09
N PRO A 619 12.21 -6.65 -58.56
CA PRO A 619 12.73 -5.29 -58.57
C PRO A 619 14.05 -5.18 -57.79
N GLY A 620 14.90 -4.22 -58.15
CA GLY A 620 16.16 -3.99 -57.43
C GLY A 620 15.94 -3.21 -56.13
N VAL A 621 16.74 -3.50 -55.11
CA VAL A 621 16.72 -2.77 -53.82
C VAL A 621 17.27 -1.36 -54.00
N ASP A 622 16.68 -0.35 -53.34
CA ASP A 622 17.10 1.07 -53.36
C ASP A 622 17.35 1.68 -54.76
N GLY A 623 16.60 1.24 -55.77
CA GLY A 623 16.76 1.70 -57.15
C GLY A 623 17.96 1.09 -57.89
N GLY A 624 18.46 -0.05 -57.41
CA GLY A 624 19.46 -0.90 -58.09
C GLY A 624 18.91 -1.63 -59.32
N ASP A 625 19.80 -2.31 -60.06
CA ASP A 625 19.42 -3.14 -61.20
C ASP A 625 18.55 -4.34 -60.74
N PRO A 626 17.48 -4.70 -61.46
CA PRO A 626 16.62 -5.83 -61.09
C PRO A 626 17.38 -7.16 -61.15
N VAL A 627 17.01 -8.09 -60.28
CA VAL A 627 17.53 -9.46 -60.33
C VAL A 627 16.71 -10.21 -61.37
N ALA A 628 17.32 -10.51 -62.51
CA ALA A 628 16.64 -11.12 -63.65
C ALA A 628 17.32 -12.42 -64.09
N VAL A 629 16.51 -13.41 -64.44
CA VAL A 629 16.91 -14.70 -65.01
C VAL A 629 16.21 -14.93 -66.33
N GLU A 630 16.98 -15.29 -67.36
CA GLU A 630 16.47 -15.59 -68.69
C GLU A 630 16.21 -17.09 -68.84
N THR A 631 15.05 -17.44 -69.40
CA THR A 631 14.70 -18.82 -69.77
C THR A 631 14.07 -18.86 -71.16
N THR A 632 13.80 -20.06 -71.68
CA THR A 632 13.10 -20.23 -72.97
C THR A 632 11.93 -21.18 -72.82
N THR A 633 10.78 -20.81 -73.38
CA THR A 633 9.56 -21.63 -73.36
C THR A 633 9.73 -22.89 -74.21
N ASN A 634 9.02 -23.94 -73.86
CA ASN A 634 8.95 -25.17 -74.64
C ASN A 634 8.02 -24.99 -75.88
N THR A 635 7.77 -26.07 -76.63
CA THR A 635 6.90 -26.02 -77.83
C THR A 635 5.42 -25.78 -77.52
N GLU A 636 5.05 -25.79 -76.24
CA GLU A 636 3.68 -25.60 -75.73
C GLU A 636 3.51 -24.22 -75.04
N GLY A 637 4.57 -23.41 -74.94
CA GLY A 637 4.51 -22.06 -74.36
C GLY A 637 4.75 -22.01 -72.85
N GLU A 638 5.29 -23.09 -72.26
CA GLU A 638 5.54 -23.20 -70.82
C GLU A 638 7.04 -23.11 -70.51
N PHE A 639 7.39 -22.62 -69.31
CA PHE A 639 8.76 -22.61 -68.80
C PHE A 639 8.83 -22.89 -67.29
N GLU A 640 10.00 -23.29 -66.82
CA GLU A 640 10.33 -23.44 -65.40
C GLU A 640 11.76 -22.92 -65.19
N VAL A 641 11.97 -22.05 -64.20
CA VAL A 641 13.27 -21.44 -63.91
C VAL A 641 13.41 -21.06 -62.44
N ASP A 642 14.58 -21.28 -61.86
CA ASP A 642 14.87 -20.85 -60.49
C ASP A 642 15.29 -19.37 -60.47
N LEU A 643 14.60 -18.58 -59.64
CA LEU A 643 14.88 -17.17 -59.39
C LEU A 643 15.58 -17.01 -58.04
N PRO A 644 16.87 -16.61 -58.00
CA PRO A 644 17.57 -16.39 -56.75
C PRO A 644 17.16 -15.06 -56.11
N VAL A 645 16.93 -15.07 -54.80
CA VAL A 645 16.73 -13.87 -53.97
C VAL A 645 18.06 -13.52 -53.31
N PRO A 646 18.62 -12.32 -53.51
CA PRO A 646 19.86 -11.91 -52.86
C PRO A 646 19.78 -11.97 -51.33
N GLY A 647 20.92 -12.25 -50.67
CA GLY A 647 21.01 -12.32 -49.21
C GLY A 647 20.83 -10.98 -48.49
N ASP A 648 20.74 -9.87 -49.22
CA ASP A 648 20.50 -8.52 -48.71
C ASP A 648 19.18 -7.92 -49.23
N TYR A 649 18.31 -8.75 -49.80
CA TYR A 649 17.00 -8.32 -50.29
C TYR A 649 16.05 -8.02 -49.13
N PRO A 650 15.32 -6.88 -49.07
CA PRO A 650 14.46 -6.54 -47.95
C PRO A 650 13.36 -7.59 -47.72
N THR A 651 13.02 -7.83 -46.46
CA THR A 651 11.95 -8.76 -46.08
C THR A 651 10.56 -8.19 -46.41
N GLY A 652 9.58 -9.07 -46.63
CA GLY A 652 8.20 -8.72 -46.96
C GLY A 652 7.77 -9.12 -48.38
N ASP A 653 6.58 -8.68 -48.78
CA ASP A 653 5.98 -9.02 -50.08
C ASP A 653 6.72 -8.39 -51.27
N VAL A 654 7.06 -9.21 -52.25
CA VAL A 654 7.63 -8.79 -53.53
C VAL A 654 6.86 -9.40 -54.71
N GLN A 655 6.66 -8.62 -55.78
CA GLN A 655 6.13 -9.15 -57.03
C GLN A 655 7.25 -9.67 -57.94
N VAL A 656 7.12 -10.93 -58.33
CA VAL A 656 7.88 -11.54 -59.42
C VAL A 656 7.18 -11.21 -60.73
N THR A 657 7.93 -10.76 -61.74
CA THR A 657 7.42 -10.45 -63.08
C THR A 657 8.10 -11.30 -64.14
N ALA A 658 7.35 -11.87 -65.08
CA ALA A 658 7.88 -12.58 -66.25
C ALA A 658 7.38 -11.93 -67.55
N GLU A 659 8.29 -11.55 -68.43
CA GLU A 659 7.97 -10.93 -69.73
C GLU A 659 8.66 -11.67 -70.89
N GLY A 660 7.87 -12.02 -71.90
CA GLY A 660 8.37 -12.67 -73.11
C GLY A 660 8.73 -11.69 -74.24
N ALA A 661 9.83 -11.95 -74.98
CA ALA A 661 10.28 -11.13 -76.11
C ALA A 661 9.34 -11.05 -77.34
N GLN A 662 8.51 -12.07 -77.56
CA GLN A 662 7.43 -12.16 -78.56
C GLN A 662 6.04 -11.97 -77.96
N SER A 663 5.75 -12.50 -76.77
CA SER A 663 4.44 -12.41 -76.12
C SER A 663 4.14 -10.98 -75.66
N GLN A 664 5.14 -10.27 -75.12
CA GLN A 664 5.07 -8.88 -74.65
C GLN A 664 3.93 -8.59 -73.65
N THR A 665 3.35 -9.63 -73.05
CA THR A 665 2.41 -9.55 -71.94
C THR A 665 3.16 -9.95 -70.66
N PRO A 666 3.32 -9.04 -69.68
CA PRO A 666 3.91 -9.39 -68.40
C PRO A 666 2.93 -10.22 -67.55
N ALA A 667 3.42 -11.31 -66.95
CA ALA A 667 2.71 -12.07 -65.93
C ALA A 667 3.36 -11.83 -64.56
N THR A 668 2.55 -11.72 -63.49
CA THR A 668 3.07 -11.50 -62.14
C THR A 668 2.56 -12.51 -61.12
N ALA A 669 3.36 -12.75 -60.08
CA ALA A 669 3.01 -13.57 -58.91
C ALA A 669 3.65 -12.98 -57.64
N GLY A 670 2.95 -13.10 -56.50
CA GLY A 670 3.47 -12.67 -55.20
C GLY A 670 4.45 -13.68 -54.60
N LEU A 671 5.50 -13.18 -53.96
CA LEU A 671 6.51 -13.93 -53.25
C LEU A 671 6.78 -13.20 -51.92
N VAL A 672 6.84 -13.90 -50.80
CA VAL A 672 7.23 -13.32 -49.51
C VAL A 672 8.71 -13.61 -49.25
N VAL A 673 9.50 -12.58 -48.92
CA VAL A 673 10.91 -12.74 -48.56
C VAL A 673 11.06 -12.71 -47.04
N LEU A 674 11.60 -13.79 -46.46
CA LEU A 674 11.83 -13.95 -45.03
C LEU A 674 13.31 -13.65 -44.69
N ALA A 675 13.58 -13.29 -43.43
CA ALA A 675 14.95 -13.14 -42.94
C ALA A 675 15.70 -14.50 -43.01
N PRO A 676 17.02 -14.52 -43.19
CA PRO A 676 17.77 -15.78 -43.25
C PRO A 676 17.73 -16.46 -41.88
N GLY A 677 17.32 -17.73 -41.84
CA GLY A 677 17.45 -18.57 -40.67
C GLY A 677 18.93 -18.79 -40.33
N GLU A 678 19.30 -18.70 -39.05
CA GLU A 678 20.64 -19.07 -38.61
C GLU A 678 20.78 -20.60 -38.65
N ASP A 679 21.28 -21.13 -39.78
CA ASP A 679 21.69 -22.53 -39.87
C ASP A 679 22.95 -22.76 -39.01
N GLY A 680 22.76 -23.45 -37.89
CA GLY A 680 23.82 -24.12 -37.14
C GLY A 680 23.62 -25.63 -37.17
N ASP A 681 24.16 -26.29 -38.20
CA ASP A 681 24.38 -27.74 -38.28
C ASP A 681 25.10 -28.27 -37.01
N ASP A 682 24.56 -29.31 -36.36
CA ASP A 682 25.19 -30.65 -36.22
C ASP A 682 24.53 -31.47 -35.09
N ASP A 683 23.90 -32.59 -35.48
CA ASP A 683 23.76 -33.87 -34.77
C ASP A 683 23.28 -33.86 -33.30
N ASP A 684 21.99 -34.13 -33.06
CA ASP A 684 21.53 -35.38 -32.41
C ASP A 684 19.99 -35.48 -32.45
N ASP A 685 19.49 -36.71 -32.60
CA ASP A 685 18.09 -37.09 -32.42
C ASP A 685 17.54 -36.47 -31.13
N ASP A 686 16.47 -35.69 -31.15
CA ASP A 686 15.44 -35.70 -30.11
C ASP A 686 14.15 -35.01 -30.61
N ALA A 687 13.03 -35.52 -30.11
CA ALA A 687 11.68 -35.35 -30.61
C ALA A 687 11.14 -33.92 -30.43
N ASP A 688 10.09 -33.60 -31.20
CA ASP A 688 9.22 -32.43 -30.99
C ASP A 688 8.96 -32.20 -29.49
N GLU A 689 9.55 -31.16 -28.89
CA GLU A 689 9.07 -30.64 -27.60
C GLU A 689 7.76 -29.92 -27.89
N ALA A 690 6.67 -30.59 -27.52
CA ALA A 690 5.37 -29.96 -27.42
C ALA A 690 5.44 -28.96 -26.26
N GLU A 691 5.10 -27.70 -26.52
CA GLU A 691 4.77 -26.74 -25.46
C GLU A 691 3.64 -27.37 -24.61
N VAL A 692 3.93 -27.67 -23.35
CA VAL A 692 2.99 -28.22 -22.37
C VAL A 692 2.47 -27.07 -21.49
N ASP A 693 1.17 -27.07 -21.21
CA ASP A 693 0.51 -26.07 -20.34
C ASP A 693 -0.12 -26.82 -19.14
N PRO A 694 0.68 -27.17 -18.12
CA PRO A 694 0.24 -28.06 -17.07
C PRO A 694 -0.86 -27.43 -16.21
N SER A 695 -1.84 -28.23 -15.80
CA SER A 695 -2.90 -27.81 -14.89
C SER A 695 -3.04 -28.77 -13.72
N LEU A 696 -3.56 -28.29 -12.58
CA LEU A 696 -3.66 -29.06 -11.35
C LEU A 696 -5.04 -28.85 -10.71
N GLY A 697 -5.65 -29.93 -10.25
CA GLY A 697 -6.91 -29.96 -9.52
C GLY A 697 -6.82 -30.80 -8.25
N VAL A 698 -7.74 -30.56 -7.31
CA VAL A 698 -7.87 -31.35 -6.08
C VAL A 698 -9.34 -31.63 -5.78
N GLU A 699 -9.67 -32.88 -5.51
CA GLU A 699 -11.04 -33.35 -5.26
C GLU A 699 -11.08 -34.21 -3.98
N PRO A 700 -11.92 -33.86 -2.98
CA PRO A 700 -12.67 -32.61 -2.88
C PRO A 700 -11.75 -31.39 -2.69
N ASP A 701 -12.23 -30.21 -3.11
CA ASP A 701 -11.57 -28.91 -2.97
C ASP A 701 -11.57 -28.36 -1.53
N SER A 702 -12.25 -29.07 -0.62
CA SER A 702 -12.22 -28.84 0.83
C SER A 702 -12.19 -30.15 1.61
N ALA A 703 -11.44 -30.18 2.71
CA ALA A 703 -11.25 -31.38 3.53
C ALA A 703 -11.00 -31.06 5.01
N ALA A 704 -11.43 -31.92 5.93
CA ALA A 704 -11.05 -31.80 7.34
C ALA A 704 -9.73 -32.53 7.63
N PRO A 705 -9.02 -32.20 8.73
CA PRO A 705 -7.82 -32.93 9.13
C PRO A 705 -8.10 -34.44 9.32
N GLY A 706 -7.43 -35.28 8.52
CA GLY A 706 -7.61 -36.73 8.48
C GLY A 706 -8.41 -37.26 7.29
N ASP A 707 -9.01 -36.41 6.48
CA ASP A 707 -9.71 -36.79 5.24
C ASP A 707 -8.72 -37.08 4.10
N GLU A 708 -9.16 -37.89 3.14
CA GLU A 708 -8.40 -38.25 1.93
C GLU A 708 -8.88 -37.39 0.77
N VAL A 709 -7.95 -36.76 0.07
CA VAL A 709 -8.17 -35.94 -1.13
C VAL A 709 -7.36 -36.52 -2.28
N THR A 710 -7.86 -36.38 -3.50
CA THR A 710 -7.17 -36.81 -4.72
C THR A 710 -6.65 -35.57 -5.46
N ILE A 711 -5.35 -35.53 -5.71
CA ILE A 711 -4.68 -34.49 -6.49
C ILE A 711 -4.53 -35.02 -7.92
N GLU A 712 -5.08 -34.29 -8.89
CA GLU A 712 -5.05 -34.65 -10.31
C GLU A 712 -4.30 -33.58 -11.08
N GLY A 713 -3.42 -34.00 -11.99
CA GLY A 713 -2.69 -33.07 -12.87
C GLY A 713 -2.80 -33.50 -14.32
N ASP A 714 -2.95 -32.52 -15.21
CA ASP A 714 -3.14 -32.71 -16.65
C ASP A 714 -2.11 -31.89 -17.44
N ASP A 715 -1.86 -32.29 -18.69
CA ASP A 715 -0.94 -31.62 -19.62
C ASP A 715 0.51 -31.47 -19.09
N PHE A 716 0.96 -32.35 -18.20
CA PHE A 716 2.37 -32.50 -17.83
C PHE A 716 3.13 -33.34 -18.86
N VAL A 717 4.47 -33.27 -18.88
CA VAL A 717 5.30 -34.00 -19.86
C VAL A 717 5.02 -35.52 -19.79
N PRO A 718 4.51 -36.17 -20.85
CA PRO A 718 4.13 -37.58 -20.77
C PRO A 718 5.30 -38.52 -20.46
N GLY A 719 5.14 -39.37 -19.43
CA GLY A 719 6.18 -40.30 -18.96
C GLY A 719 7.28 -39.71 -18.07
N SER A 720 7.14 -38.44 -17.67
CA SER A 720 7.99 -37.74 -16.69
C SER A 720 7.64 -38.13 -15.24
N THR A 721 8.30 -37.50 -14.28
CA THR A 721 7.94 -37.58 -12.85
C THR A 721 7.69 -36.22 -12.23
N VAL A 722 6.64 -36.12 -11.43
CA VAL A 722 6.23 -34.90 -10.74
C VAL A 722 6.50 -35.00 -9.23
N ASP A 723 7.05 -33.92 -8.67
CA ASP A 723 7.17 -33.68 -7.24
C ASP A 723 6.07 -32.71 -6.78
N ILE A 724 5.29 -33.11 -5.77
CA ILE A 724 4.17 -32.33 -5.22
C ILE A 724 4.56 -31.79 -3.84
N VAL A 725 4.50 -30.47 -3.66
CA VAL A 725 4.76 -29.75 -2.40
C VAL A 725 3.47 -29.08 -1.91
N ILE A 726 3.14 -29.27 -0.64
CA ILE A 726 1.93 -28.72 -0.02
C ILE A 726 2.36 -27.78 1.12
N THR A 727 1.98 -26.51 1.05
CA THR A 727 2.33 -25.45 2.01
C THR A 727 1.10 -24.78 2.60
N ASP A 728 1.21 -24.27 3.83
CA ASP A 728 0.17 -23.44 4.47
C ASP A 728 0.32 -21.94 4.12
N GLU A 729 -0.61 -21.13 4.64
CA GLU A 729 -0.66 -19.67 4.44
C GLU A 729 0.59 -18.90 4.95
N ASP A 730 1.32 -19.49 5.91
CA ASP A 730 2.58 -18.93 6.44
C ASP A 730 3.81 -19.37 5.60
N GLY A 731 3.62 -20.27 4.62
CA GLY A 731 4.63 -20.83 3.74
C GLY A 731 5.41 -22.02 4.34
N ASP A 732 4.92 -22.61 5.43
CA ASP A 732 5.48 -23.82 6.03
C ASP A 732 5.00 -25.08 5.28
N VAL A 733 5.93 -26.01 5.00
CA VAL A 733 5.64 -27.23 4.23
C VAL A 733 4.93 -28.27 5.11
N ILE A 734 3.68 -28.57 4.77
CA ILE A 734 2.81 -29.55 5.45
C ILE A 734 3.04 -30.97 4.90
N GLY A 735 3.32 -31.10 3.60
CA GLY A 735 3.50 -32.38 2.92
C GLY A 735 4.38 -32.29 1.67
N THR A 736 5.02 -33.42 1.33
CA THR A 736 5.75 -33.58 0.07
C THR A 736 5.57 -35.00 -0.45
N ILE A 737 5.23 -35.14 -1.72
CA ILE A 737 5.11 -36.42 -2.43
C ILE A 737 6.05 -36.37 -3.63
N GLU A 738 7.10 -37.18 -3.61
CA GLU A 738 8.14 -37.21 -4.66
C GLU A 738 7.89 -38.36 -5.64
N ASP A 739 8.40 -38.22 -6.87
CA ASP A 739 8.41 -39.24 -7.93
C ASP A 739 7.03 -39.76 -8.39
N VAL A 740 6.00 -38.90 -8.47
CA VAL A 740 4.67 -39.27 -9.01
C VAL A 740 4.78 -39.50 -10.52
N GLN A 741 4.32 -40.65 -11.02
CA GLN A 741 4.48 -41.00 -12.45
C GLN A 741 3.38 -40.36 -13.30
N VAL A 742 3.77 -39.56 -14.29
CA VAL A 742 2.87 -39.04 -15.33
C VAL A 742 2.70 -40.10 -16.41
N ASP A 743 1.47 -40.32 -16.87
CA ASP A 743 1.18 -41.35 -17.86
C ASP A 743 1.52 -40.93 -19.31
N GLU A 744 1.14 -41.75 -20.30
CA GLU A 744 1.48 -41.51 -21.71
C GLU A 744 0.64 -40.38 -22.35
N ASP A 745 -0.40 -39.91 -21.68
CA ASP A 745 -1.30 -38.84 -22.12
C ASP A 745 -1.03 -37.51 -21.38
N GLY A 746 -0.10 -37.48 -20.40
CA GLY A 746 0.27 -36.28 -19.65
C GLY A 746 -0.49 -36.09 -18.34
N GLU A 747 -1.23 -37.12 -17.90
CA GLU A 747 -2.11 -37.08 -16.74
C GLU A 747 -1.49 -37.83 -15.54
N PHE A 748 -1.75 -37.38 -14.31
CA PHE A 748 -1.50 -38.13 -13.08
C PHE A 748 -2.61 -37.93 -12.04
N SER A 749 -2.75 -38.91 -11.13
CA SER A 749 -3.72 -38.85 -10.02
C SER A 749 -3.09 -39.47 -8.76
N GLN A 750 -3.10 -38.70 -7.67
CA GLN A 750 -2.41 -39.04 -6.43
C GLN A 750 -3.28 -38.73 -5.21
N ASP A 751 -3.63 -39.77 -4.45
CA ASP A 751 -4.34 -39.61 -3.18
C ASP A 751 -3.39 -39.12 -2.08
N TRP A 752 -3.83 -38.14 -1.30
CA TRP A 752 -3.15 -37.59 -0.14
C TRP A 752 -4.11 -37.51 1.05
N THR A 753 -3.63 -37.84 2.25
CA THR A 753 -4.42 -37.71 3.48
C THR A 753 -3.95 -36.49 4.26
N VAL A 754 -4.86 -35.57 4.57
CA VAL A 754 -4.55 -34.36 5.34
C VAL A 754 -4.04 -34.77 6.73
N PRO A 755 -2.86 -34.31 7.18
CA PRO A 755 -2.35 -34.63 8.51
C PRO A 755 -3.32 -34.21 9.64
N GLU A 756 -3.49 -35.08 10.64
CA GLU A 756 -4.26 -34.73 11.84
C GLU A 756 -3.65 -33.50 12.54
N GLY A 757 -4.49 -32.50 12.86
CA GLY A 757 -4.06 -31.27 13.51
C GLY A 757 -3.51 -30.18 12.59
N THR A 758 -3.75 -30.30 11.27
CA THR A 758 -3.62 -29.17 10.35
C THR A 758 -4.61 -28.09 10.75
N ASP A 759 -4.14 -26.85 10.92
CA ASP A 759 -5.00 -25.72 11.30
C ASP A 759 -5.96 -25.39 10.14
N PRO A 760 -7.20 -24.92 10.43
CA PRO A 760 -8.13 -24.52 9.38
C PRO A 760 -7.59 -23.32 8.58
N GLY A 761 -7.69 -23.38 7.26
CA GLY A 761 -7.13 -22.38 6.34
C GLY A 761 -6.80 -22.98 4.98
N ASP A 762 -6.26 -22.15 4.08
CA ASP A 762 -5.95 -22.56 2.71
C ASP A 762 -4.57 -23.24 2.64
N LEU A 763 -4.49 -24.36 1.93
CA LEU A 763 -3.23 -25.01 1.57
C LEU A 763 -2.97 -24.83 0.09
N THR A 764 -1.76 -24.39 -0.24
CA THR A 764 -1.26 -24.31 -1.61
C THR A 764 -0.57 -25.63 -1.99
N ILE A 765 -1.01 -26.24 -3.09
CA ILE A 765 -0.44 -27.46 -3.67
C ILE A 765 0.29 -27.07 -4.96
N ILE A 766 1.58 -27.32 -5.03
CA ILE A 766 2.41 -27.07 -6.22
C ILE A 766 2.95 -28.40 -6.72
N ALA A 767 2.75 -28.69 -8.00
CA ALA A 767 3.30 -29.85 -8.69
C ALA A 767 4.33 -29.37 -9.73
N GLU A 768 5.56 -29.90 -9.68
CA GLU A 768 6.65 -29.57 -10.62
C GLU A 768 7.23 -30.86 -11.23
N ASP A 769 7.38 -30.94 -12.55
CA ASP A 769 8.00 -32.08 -13.24
C ASP A 769 9.54 -31.97 -13.32
N ASP A 770 10.22 -33.03 -13.80
CA ASP A 770 11.68 -33.05 -13.91
C ASP A 770 12.25 -32.16 -15.03
N GLU A 771 11.39 -31.60 -15.86
CA GLU A 771 11.70 -30.59 -16.88
C GLU A 771 11.47 -29.14 -16.41
N GLY A 772 10.86 -28.96 -15.22
CA GLY A 772 10.64 -27.67 -14.57
C GLY A 772 9.31 -26.99 -14.90
N ASN A 773 8.35 -27.71 -15.49
CA ASN A 773 6.99 -27.22 -15.68
C ASN A 773 6.19 -27.40 -14.37
N SER A 774 5.41 -26.39 -13.99
CA SER A 774 4.70 -26.39 -12.71
C SER A 774 3.26 -25.90 -12.79
N ALA A 775 2.37 -26.48 -11.98
CA ALA A 775 0.99 -26.02 -11.80
C ALA A 775 0.61 -25.96 -10.31
N GLU A 776 -0.39 -25.13 -10.00
CA GLU A 776 -0.84 -24.83 -8.62
C GLU A 776 -2.34 -25.10 -8.45
N ALA A 777 -2.72 -25.61 -7.27
CA ALA A 777 -4.12 -25.76 -6.84
C ALA A 777 -4.26 -25.40 -5.34
N ILE A 778 -5.44 -24.95 -4.93
CA ILE A 778 -5.75 -24.62 -3.53
C ILE A 778 -6.69 -25.67 -2.94
N LEU A 779 -6.40 -26.10 -1.70
CA LEU A 779 -7.26 -26.97 -0.89
C LEU A 779 -7.65 -26.26 0.41
N VAL A 780 -8.95 -26.16 0.69
CA VAL A 780 -9.45 -25.48 1.90
C VAL A 780 -9.59 -26.47 3.06
N ILE A 781 -8.90 -26.22 4.17
CA ILE A 781 -9.02 -27.05 5.39
C ILE A 781 -10.12 -26.52 6.30
N VAL A 782 -11.15 -27.33 6.50
CA VAL A 782 -12.29 -27.01 7.37
C VAL A 782 -12.12 -27.59 8.78
N ASP A 783 -12.68 -26.92 9.79
CA ASP A 783 -12.54 -27.35 11.19
C ASP A 783 -13.23 -28.72 11.44
N GLY A 784 -12.42 -29.75 11.62
CA GLY A 784 -12.84 -31.13 11.89
C GLY A 784 -13.37 -31.39 13.30
N THR A 785 -13.77 -30.38 14.08
CA THR A 785 -14.24 -30.56 15.46
C THR A 785 -15.67 -31.12 15.54
N GLY A 786 -15.82 -32.41 15.24
CA GLY A 786 -16.86 -33.22 15.85
C GLY A 786 -16.72 -33.18 17.38
N PRO A 787 -17.81 -33.08 18.17
CA PRO A 787 -17.72 -32.82 19.60
C PRO A 787 -17.02 -33.97 20.32
N ASP A 788 -15.90 -33.65 20.97
CA ASP A 788 -15.25 -34.46 21.99
C ASP A 788 -16.25 -34.87 23.07
N GLY A 789 -16.80 -36.08 22.93
CA GLY A 789 -17.50 -36.77 23.98
C GLY A 789 -16.51 -37.39 24.96
N ASP A 790 -16.01 -36.61 25.91
CA ASP A 790 -15.42 -37.18 27.13
C ASP A 790 -16.54 -37.73 28.02
N ASP A 791 -16.57 -39.05 28.20
CA ASP A 791 -16.98 -39.67 29.47
C ASP A 791 -16.61 -41.18 29.51
N GLY A 792 -15.34 -41.45 29.83
CA GLY A 792 -14.91 -42.50 30.78
C GLY A 792 -15.24 -44.00 30.59
N PRO A 793 -14.55 -44.90 31.33
CA PRO A 793 -14.23 -46.26 30.90
C PRO A 793 -15.15 -47.36 31.46
N ASP A 794 -15.30 -48.45 30.68
CA ASP A 794 -15.30 -49.88 31.09
C ASP A 794 -16.31 -50.73 30.28
N GLY A 795 -15.83 -51.85 29.74
CA GLY A 795 -16.61 -53.10 29.78
C GLY A 795 -16.90 -53.83 28.45
N ASP A 796 -15.95 -54.66 28.02
CA ASP A 796 -16.09 -56.08 27.69
C ASP A 796 -17.28 -56.63 26.87
N ASN A 797 -16.90 -57.49 25.90
CA ASN A 797 -17.62 -58.60 25.26
C ASN A 797 -18.64 -58.32 24.12
N GLY A 798 -18.18 -58.52 22.89
CA GLY A 798 -18.29 -59.84 22.24
C GLY A 798 -19.53 -60.17 21.41
N ALA A 799 -19.25 -60.59 20.17
CA ALA A 799 -19.92 -61.61 19.35
C ALA A 799 -21.12 -61.23 18.44
N ASP A 800 -20.84 -61.45 17.15
CA ASP A 800 -21.63 -62.14 16.11
C ASP A 800 -23.11 -61.74 15.87
N GLY A 801 -23.41 -61.34 14.62
CA GLY A 801 -24.73 -61.57 14.04
C GLY A 801 -25.13 -60.77 12.80
N ASP A 802 -24.63 -61.18 11.63
CA ASP A 802 -25.38 -61.46 10.39
C ASP A 802 -26.63 -60.61 9.98
N ASN A 803 -26.59 -60.18 8.70
CA ASN A 803 -27.67 -59.77 7.77
C ASN A 803 -28.28 -58.37 7.87
N GLY A 804 -27.79 -57.46 7.01
CA GLY A 804 -28.42 -57.25 5.70
C GLY A 804 -29.61 -56.29 5.63
N ALA A 805 -29.37 -55.22 4.87
CA ALA A 805 -30.30 -54.34 4.16
C ALA A 805 -30.95 -53.18 4.94
N GLY A 806 -30.58 -51.98 4.51
CA GLY A 806 -31.10 -50.69 4.93
C GLY A 806 -29.97 -49.85 5.49
N GLY A 807 -29.23 -49.14 4.63
CA GLY A 807 -28.54 -47.94 5.07
C GLY A 807 -29.59 -46.83 5.04
N ASP A 808 -30.15 -46.52 6.21
CA ASP A 808 -30.01 -45.22 6.87
C ASP A 808 -28.74 -44.55 6.31
N ASP A 809 -28.73 -43.54 5.44
CA ASP A 809 -29.60 -42.36 5.22
C ASP A 809 -29.87 -41.57 6.50
N ASP A 810 -28.77 -41.34 7.19
CA ASP A 810 -28.49 -40.32 8.18
C ASP A 810 -28.34 -38.95 7.50
N GLY A 811 -29.40 -38.52 6.80
CA GLY A 811 -29.99 -37.18 6.81
C GLY A 811 -29.11 -35.93 6.77
N ALA A 812 -27.86 -36.01 6.33
CA ALA A 812 -27.10 -34.87 5.87
C ALA A 812 -27.54 -34.64 4.43
N LEU A 813 -28.25 -33.54 4.21
CA LEU A 813 -28.39 -33.01 2.87
C LEU A 813 -26.99 -32.56 2.42
N ASP A 814 -26.66 -32.77 1.15
CA ASP A 814 -25.41 -32.36 0.52
C ASP A 814 -25.75 -31.32 -0.55
N PRO A 815 -25.96 -30.05 -0.19
CA PRO A 815 -26.53 -29.07 -1.09
C PRO A 815 -25.51 -28.61 -2.13
N GLY A 816 -25.87 -28.68 -3.41
CA GLY A 816 -25.04 -28.22 -4.54
C GLY A 816 -25.47 -26.85 -5.05
N VAL A 817 -24.51 -26.03 -5.50
CA VAL A 817 -24.78 -24.77 -6.22
C VAL A 817 -24.01 -24.77 -7.53
N SER A 818 -24.69 -24.41 -8.62
CA SER A 818 -24.11 -24.27 -9.95
C SER A 818 -24.50 -22.93 -10.58
N ILE A 819 -23.62 -22.37 -11.41
CA ILE A 819 -23.82 -21.07 -12.05
C ILE A 819 -23.69 -21.23 -13.58
N ASP A 820 -24.63 -20.68 -14.34
CA ASP A 820 -24.64 -20.70 -15.81
C ASP A 820 -24.91 -19.29 -16.41
N PRO A 821 -23.97 -18.70 -17.18
CA PRO A 821 -22.60 -19.20 -17.41
C PRO A 821 -21.73 -19.09 -16.14
N ASP A 822 -20.71 -19.95 -16.05
CA ASP A 822 -19.69 -20.00 -14.99
C ASP A 822 -18.62 -18.90 -15.11
N ALA A 823 -18.60 -18.19 -16.24
CA ALA A 823 -17.84 -16.96 -16.44
C ALA A 823 -18.70 -15.87 -17.11
N ALA A 824 -18.62 -14.64 -16.62
CA ALA A 824 -19.44 -13.52 -17.12
C ALA A 824 -18.73 -12.15 -16.99
N GLU A 825 -19.02 -11.22 -17.91
CA GLU A 825 -18.52 -9.84 -17.82
C GLU A 825 -19.37 -8.99 -16.84
N PRO A 826 -18.82 -7.90 -16.28
CA PRO A 826 -19.60 -6.95 -15.47
C PRO A 826 -20.84 -6.44 -16.20
N SER A 827 -21.98 -6.40 -15.51
CA SER A 827 -23.34 -6.12 -16.05
C SER A 827 -24.02 -7.26 -16.83
N GLU A 828 -23.39 -8.41 -17.02
CA GLU A 828 -24.07 -9.60 -17.54
C GLU A 828 -24.93 -10.28 -16.47
N THR A 829 -25.81 -11.19 -16.90
CA THR A 829 -26.73 -11.89 -15.98
C THR A 829 -26.45 -13.38 -16.04
N VAL A 830 -26.19 -13.95 -14.87
CA VAL A 830 -25.95 -15.37 -14.63
C VAL A 830 -27.14 -15.99 -13.93
N THR A 831 -27.31 -17.29 -14.15
CA THR A 831 -28.35 -18.09 -13.51
C THR A 831 -27.70 -18.90 -12.41
N ILE A 832 -28.15 -18.74 -11.16
CA ILE A 832 -27.70 -19.52 -10.01
C ILE A 832 -28.74 -20.61 -9.76
N GLU A 833 -28.35 -21.86 -9.88
CA GLU A 833 -29.17 -23.04 -9.60
C GLU A 833 -28.64 -23.75 -8.36
N GLY A 834 -29.53 -24.18 -7.46
CA GLY A 834 -29.14 -25.02 -6.32
C GLY A 834 -29.99 -26.27 -6.22
N ASP A 835 -29.42 -27.36 -5.72
CA ASP A 835 -30.06 -28.66 -5.55
C ASP A 835 -29.76 -29.30 -4.18
N ASP A 836 -30.57 -30.29 -3.81
CA ASP A 836 -30.52 -31.00 -2.51
C ASP A 836 -30.64 -30.11 -1.24
N PHE A 837 -31.22 -28.91 -1.36
CA PHE A 837 -31.61 -28.05 -0.23
C PHE A 837 -32.94 -28.48 0.43
N THR A 838 -33.20 -28.00 1.66
CA THR A 838 -34.44 -28.34 2.40
C THR A 838 -35.71 -27.99 1.59
N PRO A 839 -36.52 -28.99 1.16
CA PRO A 839 -37.66 -28.72 0.28
C PRO A 839 -38.75 -27.85 0.93
N GLY A 840 -39.21 -26.83 0.18
CA GLY A 840 -40.22 -25.87 0.64
C GLY A 840 -39.74 -24.85 1.70
N GLY A 841 -38.43 -24.76 1.93
CA GLY A 841 -37.78 -23.75 2.76
C GLY A 841 -37.34 -22.50 1.97
N THR A 842 -36.53 -21.67 2.62
CA THR A 842 -35.85 -20.52 2.02
C THR A 842 -34.34 -20.65 2.14
N VAL A 843 -33.61 -20.11 1.15
CA VAL A 843 -32.15 -19.96 1.17
C VAL A 843 -31.77 -18.48 1.11
N ILE A 844 -30.64 -18.16 1.74
CA ILE A 844 -29.92 -16.89 1.62
C ILE A 844 -28.70 -17.16 0.77
N ILE A 845 -28.51 -16.38 -0.29
CA ILE A 845 -27.32 -16.47 -1.16
C ILE A 845 -26.41 -15.29 -0.86
N GLU A 846 -25.17 -15.57 -0.48
CA GLU A 846 -24.12 -14.60 -0.26
C GLU A 846 -23.06 -14.76 -1.36
N ILE A 847 -22.65 -13.64 -1.95
CA ILE A 847 -21.66 -13.60 -3.04
C ILE A 847 -20.49 -12.76 -2.53
N VAL A 848 -19.31 -13.35 -2.43
CA VAL A 848 -18.10 -12.71 -1.90
C VAL A 848 -17.00 -12.72 -2.94
N ASP A 849 -16.15 -11.69 -2.92
CA ASP A 849 -14.92 -11.64 -3.72
C ASP A 849 -13.75 -12.39 -3.06
N GLU A 850 -12.65 -12.55 -3.79
CA GLU A 850 -11.39 -13.15 -3.34
C GLU A 850 -10.80 -12.45 -2.08
N GLY A 851 -11.15 -11.18 -1.83
CA GLY A 851 -10.77 -10.44 -0.63
C GLY A 851 -11.70 -10.67 0.57
N GLY A 852 -12.72 -11.52 0.45
CA GLY A 852 -13.72 -11.81 1.48
C GLY A 852 -14.79 -10.72 1.65
N ASN A 853 -14.89 -9.76 0.71
CA ASN A 853 -15.91 -8.72 0.78
C ASN A 853 -17.21 -9.19 0.13
N THR A 854 -18.35 -8.93 0.78
CA THR A 854 -19.67 -9.24 0.21
C THR A 854 -20.00 -8.32 -0.96
N VAL A 855 -20.01 -8.90 -2.17
CA VAL A 855 -20.37 -8.27 -3.43
C VAL A 855 -21.89 -8.19 -3.60
N GLY A 856 -22.61 -9.20 -3.11
CA GLY A 856 -24.07 -9.27 -3.21
C GLY A 856 -24.71 -10.21 -2.20
N THR A 857 -25.97 -9.95 -1.87
CA THR A 857 -26.79 -10.86 -1.06
C THR A 857 -28.19 -10.95 -1.65
N ILE A 858 -28.70 -12.17 -1.79
CA ILE A 858 -30.07 -12.45 -2.25
C ILE A 858 -30.80 -13.20 -1.14
N ASP A 859 -31.71 -12.49 -0.46
CA ASP A 859 -32.52 -13.04 0.62
C ASP A 859 -33.82 -13.69 0.11
N ASP A 860 -34.37 -14.60 0.93
CA ASP A 860 -35.72 -15.18 0.79
C ASP A 860 -35.98 -15.99 -0.51
N VAL A 861 -34.94 -16.60 -1.12
CA VAL A 861 -35.10 -17.44 -2.32
C VAL A 861 -35.87 -18.72 -1.97
N GLN A 862 -36.98 -18.97 -2.68
CA GLN A 862 -37.87 -20.09 -2.38
C GLN A 862 -37.36 -21.40 -2.97
N VAL A 863 -37.21 -22.43 -2.13
CA VAL A 863 -36.84 -23.79 -2.56
C VAL A 863 -38.08 -24.58 -2.97
N GLY A 864 -38.01 -25.25 -4.11
CA GLY A 864 -39.05 -26.14 -4.64
C GLY A 864 -39.38 -27.31 -3.72
N ASP A 865 -40.53 -27.97 -3.97
CA ASP A 865 -40.93 -29.20 -3.25
C ASP A 865 -39.97 -30.39 -3.53
N ASP A 866 -39.08 -30.25 -4.50
CA ASP A 866 -38.02 -31.17 -4.92
C ASP A 866 -36.62 -30.76 -4.44
N GLY A 867 -36.48 -29.71 -3.63
CA GLY A 867 -35.20 -29.30 -3.02
C GLY A 867 -34.33 -28.42 -3.92
N SER A 868 -34.82 -27.99 -5.09
CA SER A 868 -34.07 -27.12 -6.01
C SER A 868 -34.56 -25.66 -6.00
N PHE A 869 -33.70 -24.73 -6.39
CA PHE A 869 -34.07 -23.34 -6.69
C PHE A 869 -33.30 -22.84 -7.91
N VAL A 870 -33.84 -21.80 -8.56
CA VAL A 870 -33.20 -21.11 -9.69
C VAL A 870 -33.43 -19.61 -9.53
N VAL A 871 -32.38 -18.80 -9.64
CA VAL A 871 -32.45 -17.34 -9.54
C VAL A 871 -31.49 -16.66 -10.51
N ASP A 872 -31.97 -15.63 -11.20
CA ASP A 872 -31.12 -14.81 -12.07
C ASP A 872 -30.49 -13.69 -11.24
N TRP A 873 -29.18 -13.51 -11.38
CA TRP A 873 -28.42 -12.42 -10.76
C TRP A 873 -27.63 -11.66 -11.81
N THR A 874 -27.70 -10.32 -11.76
CA THR A 874 -26.95 -9.45 -12.67
C THR A 874 -25.71 -8.92 -11.96
N LEU A 875 -24.54 -9.16 -12.55
CA LEU A 875 -23.25 -8.73 -11.99
C LEU A 875 -23.21 -7.20 -11.90
N PRO A 876 -22.78 -6.63 -10.76
CA PRO A 876 -22.50 -5.20 -10.66
C PRO A 876 -21.47 -4.73 -11.71
N ALA A 877 -21.64 -3.51 -12.21
CA ALA A 877 -20.83 -2.98 -13.30
C ALA A 877 -19.40 -2.57 -12.88
N ASP A 878 -19.15 -2.52 -11.57
CA ASP A 878 -17.93 -2.08 -10.90
C ASP A 878 -17.14 -3.24 -10.29
N LEU A 879 -17.47 -4.50 -10.61
CA LEU A 879 -16.61 -5.62 -10.26
C LEU A 879 -15.31 -5.55 -11.06
N SER A 880 -14.20 -5.65 -10.34
CA SER A 880 -12.91 -6.01 -10.92
C SER A 880 -12.95 -7.44 -11.45
N PRO A 881 -12.19 -7.76 -12.52
CA PRO A 881 -11.98 -9.14 -12.93
C PRO A 881 -11.40 -9.95 -11.78
N GLY A 882 -11.86 -11.19 -11.62
CA GLY A 882 -11.51 -12.04 -10.50
C GLY A 882 -12.61 -13.04 -10.16
N GLN A 883 -12.35 -13.89 -9.17
CA GLN A 883 -13.25 -14.97 -8.81
C GLN A 883 -14.25 -14.54 -7.72
N LEU A 884 -15.51 -14.93 -7.88
CA LEU A 884 -16.54 -14.79 -6.85
C LEU A 884 -16.95 -16.16 -6.31
N VAL A 885 -17.11 -16.23 -4.99
CA VAL A 885 -17.70 -17.39 -4.32
C VAL A 885 -19.16 -17.09 -4.03
N VAL A 886 -20.05 -17.94 -4.53
CA VAL A 886 -21.49 -17.87 -4.35
C VAL A 886 -21.92 -18.96 -3.38
N THR A 887 -22.25 -18.60 -2.14
CA THR A 887 -22.69 -19.54 -1.10
C THR A 887 -24.20 -19.41 -0.85
N ALA A 888 -24.94 -20.49 -0.99
CA ALA A 888 -26.36 -20.56 -0.62
C ALA A 888 -26.53 -21.33 0.69
N THR A 889 -27.17 -20.74 1.69
CA THR A 889 -27.43 -21.36 3.01
C THR A 889 -28.94 -21.42 3.30
N ASP A 890 -29.46 -22.59 3.69
CA ASP A 890 -30.87 -22.75 4.08
C ASP A 890 -31.15 -22.46 5.57
N ASP A 891 -32.43 -22.35 5.93
CA ASP A 891 -32.89 -22.13 7.31
C ASP A 891 -32.45 -23.23 8.32
N ALA A 892 -32.06 -24.40 7.82
CA ALA A 892 -31.58 -25.52 8.63
C ALA A 892 -30.05 -25.50 8.81
N GLY A 893 -29.36 -24.59 8.12
CA GLY A 893 -27.90 -24.41 8.16
C GLY A 893 -27.14 -25.31 7.18
N ASN A 894 -27.81 -25.94 6.22
CA ASN A 894 -27.12 -26.63 5.13
C ASN A 894 -26.69 -25.59 4.10
N ALA A 895 -25.45 -25.67 3.63
CA ALA A 895 -24.89 -24.73 2.67
C ALA A 895 -24.26 -25.46 1.48
N GLY A 896 -24.36 -24.84 0.31
CA GLY A 896 -23.63 -25.23 -0.90
C GLY A 896 -22.97 -23.99 -1.52
N SER A 897 -21.85 -24.19 -2.21
CA SER A 897 -21.10 -23.10 -2.84
C SER A 897 -20.82 -23.41 -4.30
N GLY A 898 -20.66 -22.36 -5.10
CA GLY A 898 -20.19 -22.44 -6.48
C GLY A 898 -19.34 -21.22 -6.82
N ILE A 899 -18.57 -21.33 -7.89
CA ILE A 899 -17.62 -20.31 -8.33
C ILE A 899 -18.15 -19.61 -9.59
N LEU A 900 -17.94 -18.30 -9.68
CA LEU A 900 -18.19 -17.49 -10.86
C LEU A 900 -16.95 -16.66 -11.20
N ASP A 901 -16.43 -16.83 -12.40
CA ASP A 901 -15.31 -16.04 -12.91
C ASP A 901 -15.80 -14.75 -13.57
N VAL A 902 -15.27 -13.62 -13.11
CA VAL A 902 -15.58 -12.31 -13.69
C VAL A 902 -14.52 -11.97 -14.71
N LEU A 903 -14.94 -11.93 -15.97
CA LEU A 903 -14.06 -11.70 -17.11
C LEU A 903 -13.72 -10.22 -17.25
N ASP A 904 -12.50 -9.94 -17.72
CA ASP A 904 -12.10 -8.59 -18.13
C ASP A 904 -12.91 -8.14 -19.35
N ARG A 905 -13.35 -6.89 -19.35
CA ARG A 905 -14.22 -6.32 -20.38
C ARG A 905 -13.52 -6.22 -21.74
N ASP A 906 -12.18 -6.29 -21.75
CA ASP A 906 -11.35 -6.18 -22.94
C ASP A 906 -10.84 -7.56 -23.40
N GLY A 907 -11.72 -8.34 -24.04
CA GLY A 907 -11.48 -9.77 -24.28
C GLY A 907 -11.85 -10.34 -25.65
N ALA A 908 -11.72 -9.61 -26.76
CA ALA A 908 -11.76 -10.21 -28.10
C ALA A 908 -10.33 -10.42 -28.67
N GLY A 909 -9.67 -11.47 -28.18
CA GLY A 909 -8.66 -12.33 -28.85
C GLY A 909 -7.54 -11.71 -29.69
N GLY A 910 -6.30 -11.85 -29.21
CA GLY A 910 -5.09 -11.63 -30.02
C GLY A 910 -3.82 -12.13 -29.34
N VAL A 911 -3.48 -13.39 -29.60
CA VAL A 911 -2.21 -14.04 -29.25
C VAL A 911 -1.02 -13.18 -29.69
N ARG A 912 -0.11 -12.86 -28.75
CA ARG A 912 1.30 -12.54 -29.02
C ARG A 912 2.16 -12.98 -27.86
N ASP A 913 2.80 -14.13 -28.05
CA ASP A 913 4.03 -14.49 -27.39
C ASP A 913 5.13 -13.47 -27.74
N GLY A 914 6.00 -13.22 -26.77
CA GLY A 914 7.14 -12.32 -26.96
C GLY A 914 7.87 -12.01 -25.66
N ASP A 915 8.58 -13.01 -25.16
CA ASP A 915 9.55 -12.91 -24.09
C ASP A 915 10.55 -11.76 -24.25
N GLY A 916 10.86 -11.14 -23.11
CA GLY A 916 11.90 -10.13 -22.96
C GLY A 916 12.48 -10.17 -21.55
N ASP A 917 13.07 -11.32 -21.20
CA ASP A 917 13.95 -11.54 -20.05
C ASP A 917 14.93 -10.38 -19.82
N ALA A 918 14.90 -9.87 -18.59
CA ALA A 918 15.96 -9.05 -18.03
C ALA A 918 16.60 -9.80 -16.86
N THR A 919 17.63 -10.60 -17.13
CA THR A 919 18.58 -11.05 -16.10
C THR A 919 20.03 -10.65 -16.38
N PRO A 920 20.86 -10.53 -15.32
CA PRO A 920 22.02 -9.65 -15.30
C PRO A 920 23.38 -10.37 -15.35
N ALA A 921 24.40 -9.58 -15.70
CA ALA A 921 25.84 -9.72 -15.43
C ALA A 921 26.71 -10.61 -16.35
N GLY A 922 27.81 -10.02 -16.87
CA GLY A 922 28.93 -10.79 -17.43
C GLY A 922 29.99 -9.95 -18.14
N ALA A 923 31.23 -9.96 -17.62
CA ALA A 923 32.37 -9.14 -18.05
C ALA A 923 32.96 -9.46 -19.44
N GLY A 924 33.62 -8.47 -20.09
CA GLY A 924 34.58 -8.78 -21.17
C GLY A 924 35.10 -7.61 -22.04
N ASP A 925 36.26 -7.06 -21.64
CA ASP A 925 37.38 -6.52 -22.45
C ASP A 925 37.17 -5.82 -23.83
N GLY A 926 37.63 -4.56 -23.94
CA GLY A 926 38.59 -4.23 -25.01
C GLY A 926 38.29 -3.08 -25.98
N SER A 927 39.01 -1.96 -25.75
CA SER A 927 39.58 -1.03 -26.74
C SER A 927 38.81 0.22 -27.24
N ASP A 928 39.32 1.36 -26.73
CA ASP A 928 39.67 2.59 -27.44
C ASP A 928 38.63 3.38 -28.27
N ARG A 929 38.15 4.51 -27.72
CA ARG A 929 38.55 5.87 -28.18
C ARG A 929 37.90 7.02 -27.37
N SER A 930 38.70 7.55 -26.44
CA SER A 930 38.95 8.96 -26.12
C SER A 930 37.81 10.01 -26.10
N GLY A 931 37.58 10.54 -24.88
CA GLY A 931 37.29 11.95 -24.59
C GLY A 931 36.17 12.09 -23.55
N GLY A 932 36.33 12.60 -22.34
CA GLY A 932 37.43 13.27 -21.67
C GLY A 932 36.86 14.18 -20.58
N LEU A 933 36.93 13.71 -19.31
CA LEU A 933 36.94 14.47 -18.04
C LEU A 933 35.59 15.10 -17.58
N ALA A 934 35.19 15.09 -16.29
CA ALA A 934 35.91 14.84 -15.04
C ALA A 934 34.99 14.25 -13.94
N ALA A 935 35.59 13.38 -13.13
CA ALA A 935 35.05 12.76 -11.92
C ALA A 935 35.37 13.57 -10.65
N THR A 936 34.48 13.48 -9.66
CA THR A 936 34.72 13.34 -8.20
C THR A 936 33.41 12.78 -7.60
N GLY A 937 33.26 11.58 -7.03
CA GLY A 937 34.20 10.60 -6.51
C GLY A 937 34.38 10.77 -4.99
N ALA A 938 33.53 10.12 -4.19
CA ALA A 938 33.88 9.61 -2.84
C ALA A 938 32.82 8.61 -2.32
N THR A 939 33.17 7.34 -2.45
CA THR A 939 32.53 6.14 -1.90
C THR A 939 32.61 6.11 -0.38
N VAL A 940 31.54 5.66 0.28
CA VAL A 940 31.49 5.27 1.70
C VAL A 940 32.13 3.89 1.84
N ALA A 941 33.08 3.75 2.77
CA ALA A 941 33.66 2.47 3.16
C ALA A 941 33.40 2.22 4.65
N THR A 942 32.76 1.09 4.90
CA THR A 942 32.47 0.41 6.17
C THR A 942 33.75 0.09 6.95
N PHE A 943 33.74 0.21 8.28
CA PHE A 943 34.43 -0.68 9.24
C PHE A 943 34.02 -0.40 10.70
N GLY A 944 33.41 -1.41 11.35
CA GLY A 944 34.00 -2.06 12.53
C GLY A 944 33.92 -1.40 13.92
N VAL A 945 33.11 -2.03 14.77
CA VAL A 945 32.96 -1.94 16.24
C VAL A 945 34.28 -2.01 17.04
N ILE A 946 34.37 -1.32 18.20
CA ILE A 946 34.81 -1.80 19.56
C ILE A 946 35.41 -0.68 20.47
N ALA A 947 34.85 -0.59 21.70
CA ALA A 947 35.40 -0.21 23.04
C ALA A 947 35.61 1.26 23.51
N LEU A 948 34.68 1.70 24.37
CA LEU A 948 34.78 1.97 25.83
C LEU A 948 36.05 2.65 26.45
N VAL A 949 35.79 3.64 27.33
CA VAL A 949 36.46 4.05 28.61
C VAL A 949 37.11 5.46 28.71
N LEU A 950 36.36 6.34 29.41
CA LEU A 950 36.73 7.38 30.42
C LEU A 950 37.76 8.49 30.14
N THR A 951 37.31 9.76 30.27
CA THR A 951 37.70 10.79 31.29
C THR A 951 37.24 12.19 30.82
N LEU A 952 36.18 12.77 31.39
CA LEU A 952 36.14 13.68 32.55
C LEU A 952 36.96 15.00 32.46
N LEU A 953 36.25 16.10 32.77
CA LEU A 953 36.67 17.42 33.26
C LEU A 953 36.85 18.58 32.24
N GLY A 954 35.89 19.51 32.26
CA GLY A 954 36.20 20.84 32.78
C GLY A 954 35.72 22.06 31.97
N ALA A 955 34.89 22.87 32.65
CA ALA A 955 34.52 24.27 32.41
C ALA A 955 33.39 24.51 31.37
N GLY A 956 32.16 24.88 31.72
CA GLY A 956 31.68 25.54 32.93
C GLY A 956 31.68 27.07 32.78
N LEU A 957 30.47 27.61 32.69
CA LEU A 957 30.03 28.99 32.85
C LEU A 957 30.33 29.99 31.72
N TYR A 958 29.28 30.58 31.13
CA TYR A 958 28.82 31.94 31.51
C TYR A 958 27.77 32.49 30.50
N MET A 959 26.48 32.39 30.82
CA MET A 959 25.46 33.35 30.33
C MET A 959 24.24 33.39 31.24
N VAL A 960 24.25 34.26 32.25
CA VAL A 960 23.01 34.83 32.80
C VAL A 960 23.21 36.31 33.11
N SER A 961 22.30 37.11 32.55
CA SER A 961 21.80 38.41 33.04
C SER A 961 22.68 39.67 32.95
N ARG A 962 22.40 40.38 31.86
CA ARG A 962 22.01 41.80 31.82
C ARG A 962 21.44 42.34 33.16
N HIS A 963 22.21 43.16 33.89
CA HIS A 963 21.70 44.41 34.50
C HIS A 963 22.82 45.32 35.07
N ARG A 964 23.31 46.29 34.27
CA ARG A 964 23.39 47.71 34.66
C ARG A 964 23.88 48.62 33.52
N ARG A 965 22.89 49.25 32.87
CA ARG A 965 22.86 50.65 32.43
C ARG A 965 23.95 51.56 33.02
N LEU A 966 24.80 52.18 32.18
CA LEU A 966 24.80 53.62 31.82
C LEU A 966 26.16 54.11 31.28
N ALA A 967 26.07 54.92 30.21
CA ALA A 967 26.99 56.00 29.79
C ALA A 967 28.39 55.56 29.29
N GLU A 968 29.00 56.05 28.23
CA GLU A 968 28.88 57.09 27.18
C GLU A 968 29.98 56.62 26.17
N GLY A 969 29.87 56.63 24.85
CA GLY A 969 29.35 57.62 23.93
C GLY A 969 30.07 57.41 22.59
N GLU A 970 29.31 57.26 21.51
CA GLU A 970 29.36 58.01 20.24
C GLU A 970 28.26 57.48 19.31
#